data_AF-A0A354J9C0-F1
#
_entry.id   AF-A0A354J9C0-F1
#
_cell.length_a   1.000
_cell.length_b   1.000
_cell.length_c   1.000
_cell.angle_alpha   90.00
_cell.angle_beta   90.00
_cell.angle_gamma   90.00
#
_symmetry.space_group_name_H-M   'P 1'
#
loop_
_entity.id
_entity.type
_entity.pdbx_description
1 polymer ?
#
loop_
_entity_poly.entity_id
_entity_poly.type
_entity_poly.pdbx_seq_one_letter_code
_entity_poly.pdbx_strand_id
1 'polypeptide(L)'
;MYILHVCFVMERGIYLKKTYLNKMLIFLLLLCLILPRGLPEIKVKASQTGTITANSLNVRSKPSTASDKVQLSGADVYLTKGETVTILKEDGDWYYVSLKFNGKTVKGYVHSDFVKVKETPKSTPKPTPKPTPKPTPKPTVTPTPGTADSGEIVKKVTVKGKVKANSLNVRSGPGTTYPKVGGLVTGQSVTVINEALSDSEKWYAVTFSDGKQTISGYVLSLYIEPDYTKAIKGEVGVSKAKIRSSAGSKASYLKNKAGNIISLKKGKNVSIVGEKIVGKEKWYKFTFTSEDKKKTGYAPASQILFRKTVKEPTKAPTPTPKPTNKPTKAPTPTEAPTPTKKPEASVTPTPAPKPTKAPTPTPEPTKAPTPTPTKAPTPTEAPADDILTVANVEIRRNITSPLNGYVCNTIYLNVMDNILASQNMLLDNKNEIVVINNGQKVTVTGDVSVDNVVWYKITFSYNYQILSGFVRAEYIYIGEERPVSDDSVTIPGGTVTPTPTPITGDPANLDFEVQLALENFPESYKASLRQLHAQYPNWIFKAYHTGLYWDTVIAEENVPARNLIPNNKSVEWKSLMEGAYNWKNDTFIVFDGSTWVTASKEAIEYYMDPRNFLTTECIFQFELLKYQENYQNITGIESILKGTAMSNAYYSFLDESGMQRSYSYGETFLEAAKYSGVSPYHLASRVKQEVVTGPYTLSGSVSGTYPGYEGYYNFYNIGANDSAGGGAIKNGLKFAKNGTTNAATNALYMIPWTNPYRAIVGGSYFLGNGYINRGQDTIYLQKFNVTPKSTYYHQYMTNVEAPWAEGRKVSAAYLNMTDTPIVFSIPVYLNMPSQPAPRPTTKFNPNNRLKSLKVLDMNAKELTITPTFSQTEYNYFLIVPEDVTTIEIKAATVSKKATLGGGGFVQLADGNNEIVIPVIAENGDVAEYTINIVRE
;
A
#
# COMPACT_ATOMS: atom_id res chain seq x y z
N MET A 1 -7.41 -33.71 53.19
CA MET A 1 -6.44 -33.44 54.28
C MET A 1 -5.29 -34.41 54.08
N TYR A 2 -4.03 -33.94 54.10
CA TYR A 2 -2.85 -34.62 53.51
C TYR A 2 -3.01 -34.86 51.99
N ILE A 3 -2.28 -34.21 51.07
CA ILE A 3 -0.95 -33.55 51.11
C ILE A 3 0.20 -34.55 51.27
N LEU A 4 0.71 -34.95 50.10
CA LEU A 4 2.13 -34.92 49.70
C LEU A 4 3.08 -36.01 50.23
N HIS A 5 4.20 -36.15 49.50
CA HIS A 5 5.07 -37.34 49.39
C HIS A 5 4.36 -38.46 48.61
N VAL A 6 5.01 -39.16 47.67
CA VAL A 6 6.44 -39.17 47.31
C VAL A 6 6.68 -38.54 45.92
N CYS A 7 7.74 -37.74 45.80
CA CYS A 7 8.23 -37.23 44.51
C CYS A 7 9.17 -38.24 43.85
N PHE A 8 9.10 -38.38 42.52
CA PHE A 8 10.10 -38.99 41.65
C PHE A 8 10.42 -40.49 41.86
N VAL A 9 10.56 -41.23 40.75
CA VAL A 9 11.80 -41.94 40.33
C VAL A 9 11.51 -42.80 39.09
N MET A 10 12.56 -43.00 38.28
CA MET A 10 12.70 -43.91 37.14
C MET A 10 11.89 -43.68 35.86
N GLU A 11 12.67 -43.43 34.81
CA GLU A 11 12.38 -43.74 33.41
C GLU A 11 12.22 -45.27 33.17
N ARG A 12 12.01 -45.60 31.89
CA ARG A 12 12.10 -46.92 31.21
C ARG A 12 10.77 -47.68 31.12
N GLY A 13 10.43 -48.02 29.88
CA GLY A 13 9.14 -48.60 29.52
C GLY A 13 9.11 -50.13 29.63
N ILE A 14 7.90 -50.66 29.84
CA ILE A 14 7.58 -52.09 29.78
C ILE A 14 6.34 -52.26 28.89
N TYR A 15 6.39 -53.21 27.94
CA TYR A 15 5.24 -53.63 27.15
C TYR A 15 4.15 -54.24 28.05
N LEU A 16 2.91 -53.73 27.99
CA LEU A 16 1.76 -54.41 28.61
C LEU A 16 1.05 -55.34 27.60
N LYS A 17 0.68 -56.54 28.07
CA LYS A 17 0.07 -57.58 27.24
C LYS A 17 -1.42 -57.34 26.98
N LYS A 18 -1.89 -57.94 25.88
CA LYS A 18 -3.23 -57.84 25.26
C LYS A 18 -4.43 -58.11 26.19
N THR A 19 -4.22 -58.68 27.38
CA THR A 19 -5.27 -59.09 28.34
C THR A 19 -5.92 -57.94 29.13
N TYR A 20 -5.32 -56.75 29.19
CA TYR A 20 -5.94 -55.60 29.89
C TYR A 20 -6.99 -54.86 29.06
N LEU A 21 -6.92 -54.92 27.73
CA LEU A 21 -7.78 -54.14 26.83
C LEU A 21 -9.27 -54.52 26.97
N ASN A 22 -9.56 -55.81 27.05
CA ASN A 22 -10.94 -56.32 27.12
C ASN A 22 -11.66 -55.93 28.42
N LYS A 23 -10.94 -55.62 29.51
CA LYS A 23 -11.57 -55.19 30.78
C LYS A 23 -12.00 -53.72 30.78
N MET A 24 -11.33 -52.85 30.01
CA MET A 24 -11.80 -51.46 29.83
C MET A 24 -13.06 -51.38 28.96
N LEU A 25 -13.15 -52.19 27.91
CA LEU A 25 -14.24 -52.12 26.94
C LEU A 25 -15.61 -52.45 27.56
N ILE A 26 -15.64 -53.44 28.47
CA ILE A 26 -16.84 -53.84 29.21
C ILE A 26 -17.29 -52.74 30.19
N PHE A 27 -16.34 -52.04 30.82
CA PHE A 27 -16.66 -50.94 31.74
C PHE A 27 -17.27 -49.73 31.03
N LEU A 28 -16.88 -49.47 29.78
CA LEU A 28 -17.42 -48.37 28.98
C LEU A 28 -18.88 -48.63 28.54
N LEU A 29 -19.19 -49.87 28.15
CA LEU A 29 -20.54 -50.27 27.69
C LEU A 29 -21.62 -50.16 28.80
N LEU A 30 -21.24 -50.36 30.06
CA LEU A 30 -22.16 -50.23 31.20
C LEU A 30 -22.53 -48.78 31.53
N LEU A 31 -21.78 -47.79 31.03
CA LEU A 31 -22.00 -46.37 31.37
C LEU A 31 -23.15 -45.73 30.56
N CYS A 32 -23.62 -46.37 29.49
CA CYS A 32 -24.60 -45.81 28.55
C CYS A 32 -26.08 -46.11 28.89
N LEU A 33 -26.38 -46.78 30.01
CA LEU A 33 -27.70 -47.36 30.29
C LEU A 33 -28.46 -46.76 31.49
N ILE A 34 -28.01 -45.63 32.06
CA ILE A 34 -28.54 -45.10 33.32
C ILE A 34 -28.93 -43.60 33.22
N LEU A 35 -30.25 -43.35 33.29
CA LEU A 35 -30.93 -42.09 33.72
C LEU A 35 -31.06 -40.92 32.70
N PRO A 36 -32.09 -40.03 32.83
CA PRO A 36 -33.10 -39.90 31.77
C PRO A 36 -33.45 -38.46 31.30
N ARG A 37 -34.55 -38.31 30.55
CA ARG A 37 -35.07 -37.03 30.01
C ARG A 37 -36.02 -36.30 30.98
N GLY A 38 -35.94 -34.97 31.02
CA GLY A 38 -36.98 -34.09 31.58
C GLY A 38 -36.47 -32.70 31.96
N LEU A 39 -37.09 -31.63 31.45
CA LEU A 39 -36.85 -30.23 31.85
C LEU A 39 -38.17 -29.42 31.81
N PRO A 40 -38.40 -28.50 32.77
CA PRO A 40 -39.65 -27.73 32.87
C PRO A 40 -39.61 -26.38 32.10
N GLU A 41 -40.80 -25.82 31.85
CA GLU A 41 -40.96 -24.48 31.26
C GLU A 41 -40.59 -23.33 32.22
N ILE A 42 -40.20 -22.18 31.66
CA ILE A 42 -39.84 -20.97 32.41
C ILE A 42 -40.73 -19.80 31.94
N LYS A 43 -41.47 -19.19 32.89
CA LYS A 43 -42.26 -17.97 32.64
C LYS A 43 -41.32 -16.79 32.36
N VAL A 44 -41.53 -16.09 31.25
CA VAL A 44 -40.71 -14.96 30.81
C VAL A 44 -41.23 -13.64 31.41
N LYS A 45 -40.30 -12.80 31.90
CA LYS A 45 -40.57 -11.46 32.44
C LYS A 45 -40.84 -10.48 31.30
N ALA A 46 -41.70 -9.47 31.52
CA ALA A 46 -42.07 -8.48 30.51
C ALA A 46 -40.82 -7.82 29.87
N SER A 47 -40.72 -7.91 28.54
CA SER A 47 -39.54 -7.53 27.76
C SER A 47 -39.57 -6.07 27.33
N GLN A 48 -38.42 -5.40 27.40
CA GLN A 48 -38.25 -4.04 26.88
C GLN A 48 -37.96 -4.06 25.37
N THR A 49 -38.09 -2.91 24.71
CA THR A 49 -37.74 -2.74 23.29
C THR A 49 -36.59 -1.74 23.13
N GLY A 50 -35.69 -2.04 22.20
CA GLY A 50 -34.58 -1.17 21.83
C GLY A 50 -34.46 -0.99 20.32
N THR A 51 -33.90 0.16 19.91
CA THR A 51 -33.64 0.50 18.51
C THR A 51 -32.14 0.53 18.23
N ILE A 52 -31.71 -0.07 17.12
CA ILE A 52 -30.29 -0.22 16.78
C ILE A 52 -29.71 1.08 16.22
N THR A 53 -28.55 1.50 16.73
CA THR A 53 -27.90 2.78 16.37
C THR A 53 -26.73 2.64 15.38
N ALA A 54 -26.16 1.44 15.25
CA ALA A 54 -25.04 1.14 14.36
C ALA A 54 -25.50 0.69 12.97
N ASN A 55 -24.74 1.06 11.92
CA ASN A 55 -25.09 0.76 10.52
C ASN A 55 -25.14 -0.76 10.23
N SER A 56 -24.28 -1.55 10.86
CA SER A 56 -24.36 -3.01 10.91
C SER A 56 -23.88 -3.51 12.29
N LEU A 57 -24.64 -4.43 12.88
CA LEU A 57 -24.41 -4.97 14.22
C LEU A 57 -24.59 -6.50 14.19
N ASN A 58 -23.49 -7.23 14.31
CA ASN A 58 -23.50 -8.70 14.30
C ASN A 58 -24.19 -9.24 15.57
N VAL A 59 -25.17 -10.13 15.40
CA VAL A 59 -25.82 -10.86 16.50
C VAL A 59 -24.97 -12.08 16.85
N ARG A 60 -24.69 -12.31 18.13
CA ARG A 60 -23.72 -13.33 18.58
C ARG A 60 -24.30 -14.40 19.48
N SER A 61 -23.62 -15.55 19.54
CA SER A 61 -24.01 -16.70 20.35
C SER A 61 -23.85 -16.48 21.86
N LYS A 62 -22.93 -15.59 22.28
CA LYS A 62 -22.58 -15.30 23.69
C LYS A 62 -22.30 -13.79 23.87
N PRO A 63 -22.30 -13.24 25.09
CA PRO A 63 -21.95 -11.84 25.36
C PRO A 63 -20.44 -11.61 25.26
N SER A 64 -19.89 -11.69 24.04
CA SER A 64 -18.46 -11.46 23.76
C SER A 64 -18.19 -11.19 22.27
N THR A 65 -17.33 -10.21 21.98
CA THR A 65 -16.84 -9.92 20.62
C THR A 65 -15.98 -11.05 20.02
N ALA A 66 -15.48 -11.97 20.86
CA ALA A 66 -14.74 -13.16 20.44
C ALA A 66 -15.62 -14.41 20.31
N SER A 67 -16.95 -14.30 20.47
CA SER A 67 -17.88 -15.42 20.27
C SER A 67 -18.47 -15.44 18.86
N ASP A 68 -18.82 -16.64 18.42
CA ASP A 68 -19.36 -16.92 17.08
C ASP A 68 -20.63 -16.10 16.84
N LYS A 69 -20.78 -15.59 15.62
CA LYS A 69 -22.02 -14.96 15.17
C LYS A 69 -23.15 -16.00 15.13
N VAL A 70 -24.39 -15.57 15.35
CA VAL A 70 -25.55 -16.42 15.04
C VAL A 70 -25.66 -16.51 13.53
N GLN A 71 -25.87 -17.71 12.99
CA GLN A 71 -26.09 -17.92 11.56
C GLN A 71 -27.48 -18.48 11.30
N LEU A 72 -28.08 -18.10 10.18
CA LEU A 72 -29.36 -18.61 9.69
C LEU A 72 -29.20 -18.99 8.22
N SER A 73 -29.45 -20.26 7.88
CA SER A 73 -29.27 -20.79 6.52
C SER A 73 -27.87 -20.52 5.90
N GLY A 74 -26.81 -20.55 6.72
CA GLY A 74 -25.43 -20.30 6.30
C GLY A 74 -25.02 -18.82 6.20
N ALA A 75 -25.96 -17.88 6.35
CA ALA A 75 -25.67 -16.45 6.41
C ALA A 75 -25.51 -15.97 7.86
N ASP A 76 -24.58 -15.04 8.09
CA ASP A 76 -24.43 -14.33 9.37
C ASP A 76 -25.65 -13.46 9.67
N VAL A 77 -26.19 -13.57 10.87
CA VAL A 77 -27.30 -12.73 11.34
C VAL A 77 -26.77 -11.42 11.89
N TYR A 78 -27.22 -10.32 11.30
CA TYR A 78 -26.91 -8.97 11.72
C TYR A 78 -28.18 -8.12 11.84
N LEU A 79 -28.03 -6.95 12.45
CA LEU A 79 -29.02 -5.89 12.50
C LEU A 79 -28.43 -4.63 11.86
N THR A 80 -29.29 -3.73 11.42
CA THR A 80 -28.97 -2.46 10.76
C THR A 80 -29.58 -1.28 11.51
N LYS A 81 -29.13 -0.07 11.19
CA LYS A 81 -29.50 1.15 11.91
C LYS A 81 -30.98 1.48 11.73
N GLY A 82 -31.69 1.62 12.84
CA GLY A 82 -33.13 1.89 12.88
C GLY A 82 -33.99 0.64 13.11
N GLU A 83 -33.45 -0.58 12.95
CA GLU A 83 -34.20 -1.80 13.28
C GLU A 83 -34.51 -1.87 14.78
N THR A 84 -35.56 -2.62 15.12
CA THR A 84 -36.05 -2.75 16.51
C THR A 84 -35.94 -4.19 16.99
N VAL A 85 -35.58 -4.34 18.25
CA VAL A 85 -35.36 -5.64 18.89
C VAL A 85 -36.02 -5.71 20.27
N THR A 86 -36.47 -6.91 20.65
CA THR A 86 -37.03 -7.19 21.95
C THR A 86 -35.92 -7.64 22.90
N ILE A 87 -35.62 -6.85 23.94
CA ILE A 87 -34.59 -7.16 24.94
C ILE A 87 -35.18 -8.15 25.96
N LEU A 88 -34.59 -9.34 26.04
CA LEU A 88 -35.05 -10.44 26.90
C LEU A 88 -34.22 -10.55 28.20
N LYS A 89 -32.94 -10.17 28.17
CA LYS A 89 -32.02 -10.21 29.31
C LYS A 89 -30.89 -9.19 29.10
N GLU A 90 -30.44 -8.55 30.18
CA GLU A 90 -29.18 -7.78 30.24
C GLU A 90 -28.07 -8.66 30.84
N ASP A 91 -26.84 -8.57 30.32
CA ASP A 91 -25.75 -9.50 30.65
C ASP A 91 -24.38 -8.81 30.64
N GLY A 92 -24.25 -7.79 31.50
CA GLY A 92 -23.14 -6.82 31.44
C GLY A 92 -23.35 -5.83 30.29
N ASP A 93 -22.29 -5.53 29.54
CA ASP A 93 -22.31 -4.60 28.38
C ASP A 93 -23.00 -5.22 27.13
N TRP A 94 -23.92 -6.16 27.33
CA TRP A 94 -24.60 -6.93 26.29
C TRP A 94 -26.08 -7.14 26.61
N TYR A 95 -26.91 -7.04 25.58
CA TYR A 95 -28.31 -7.43 25.62
C TYR A 95 -28.51 -8.74 24.88
N TYR A 96 -29.20 -9.70 25.51
CA TYR A 96 -29.77 -10.85 24.81
C TYR A 96 -31.12 -10.44 24.22
N VAL A 97 -31.22 -10.46 22.90
CA VAL A 97 -32.33 -9.89 22.13
C VAL A 97 -33.02 -10.92 21.26
N SER A 98 -34.28 -10.64 20.93
CA SER A 98 -35.06 -11.32 19.90
C SER A 98 -35.34 -10.34 18.75
N LEU A 99 -35.15 -10.81 17.52
CA LEU A 99 -35.34 -10.07 16.28
C LEU A 99 -36.07 -10.95 15.24
N LYS A 100 -36.47 -10.37 14.10
CA LYS A 100 -36.75 -11.12 12.87
C LYS A 100 -35.61 -10.91 11.87
N PHE A 101 -35.20 -11.97 11.20
CA PHE A 101 -34.20 -11.95 10.11
C PHE A 101 -34.70 -12.89 9.01
N ASN A 102 -34.80 -12.40 7.77
CA ASN A 102 -35.41 -13.11 6.64
C ASN A 102 -36.76 -13.78 7.00
N GLY A 103 -37.65 -13.01 7.65
CA GLY A 103 -38.98 -13.42 8.10
C GLY A 103 -39.01 -14.32 9.36
N LYS A 104 -37.92 -15.00 9.71
CA LYS A 104 -37.84 -15.94 10.84
C LYS A 104 -37.38 -15.22 12.12
N THR A 105 -37.91 -15.63 13.27
CA THR A 105 -37.49 -15.09 14.57
C THR A 105 -36.17 -15.70 15.02
N VAL A 106 -35.18 -14.86 15.33
CA VAL A 106 -33.84 -15.25 15.79
C VAL A 106 -33.54 -14.61 17.14
N LYS A 107 -32.71 -15.25 17.97
CA LYS A 107 -32.26 -14.73 19.28
C LYS A 107 -30.74 -14.80 19.41
N GLY A 108 -30.15 -13.81 20.07
CA GLY A 108 -28.70 -13.74 20.30
C GLY A 108 -28.29 -12.49 21.07
N TYR A 109 -26.98 -12.33 21.29
CA TYR A 109 -26.39 -11.23 22.04
C TYR A 109 -25.91 -10.09 21.12
N VAL A 110 -26.16 -8.85 21.54
CA VAL A 110 -25.64 -7.62 20.92
C VAL A 110 -25.07 -6.69 22.00
N HIS A 111 -24.06 -5.88 21.68
CA HIS A 111 -23.42 -4.98 22.65
C HIS A 111 -24.34 -3.79 22.97
N SER A 112 -24.43 -3.39 24.24
CA SER A 112 -25.42 -2.40 24.72
C SER A 112 -25.28 -1.03 24.07
N ASP A 113 -24.03 -0.59 23.82
CA ASP A 113 -23.68 0.71 23.22
C ASP A 113 -24.37 0.98 21.87
N PHE A 114 -24.79 -0.08 21.16
CA PHE A 114 -25.43 0.00 19.85
C PHE A 114 -26.95 -0.15 19.89
N VAL A 115 -27.57 -0.15 21.08
CA VAL A 115 -29.02 -0.34 21.29
C VAL A 115 -29.59 0.76 22.18
N LYS A 116 -30.39 1.67 21.61
CA LYS A 116 -31.11 2.69 22.35
C LYS A 116 -32.40 2.10 22.92
N VAL A 117 -32.43 1.83 24.23
CA VAL A 117 -33.60 1.29 24.95
C VAL A 117 -34.70 2.36 25.08
N LYS A 118 -35.97 1.94 24.99
CA LYS A 118 -37.14 2.81 25.23
C LYS A 118 -37.61 2.68 26.68
N GLU A 119 -37.39 3.73 27.48
CA GLU A 119 -37.71 3.72 28.92
C GLU A 119 -39.22 3.57 29.22
N THR A 120 -39.51 2.97 30.38
CA THR A 120 -40.84 2.92 31.02
C THR A 120 -40.72 3.09 32.54
N PRO A 121 -41.77 3.54 33.26
CA PRO A 121 -41.63 4.09 34.62
C PRO A 121 -41.21 3.10 35.72
N LYS A 122 -40.70 3.65 36.83
CA LYS A 122 -39.93 2.98 37.89
C LYS A 122 -40.70 2.85 39.20
N SER A 123 -40.37 1.82 40.00
CA SER A 123 -40.79 1.68 41.41
C SER A 123 -39.65 1.20 42.34
N THR A 124 -39.87 1.28 43.67
CA THR A 124 -38.85 1.33 44.74
C THR A 124 -39.52 1.17 46.13
N PRO A 125 -38.80 1.00 47.28
CA PRO A 125 -37.50 0.34 47.60
C PRO A 125 -37.49 -0.43 48.97
N LYS A 126 -36.28 -0.75 49.52
CA LYS A 126 -35.92 -0.86 50.98
C LYS A 126 -36.34 -2.16 51.76
N PRO A 127 -35.68 -2.60 52.88
CA PRO A 127 -34.41 -2.21 53.56
C PRO A 127 -33.33 -3.34 53.65
N THR A 128 -32.22 -3.06 54.36
CA THR A 128 -31.08 -3.98 54.68
C THR A 128 -30.88 -4.14 56.21
N PRO A 129 -30.07 -5.11 56.67
CA PRO A 129 -29.03 -4.79 57.67
C PRO A 129 -27.60 -5.31 57.37
N LYS A 130 -26.61 -4.82 58.13
CA LYS A 130 -25.14 -4.81 57.94
C LYS A 130 -24.50 -4.53 59.34
N PRO A 131 -23.22 -4.87 59.70
CA PRO A 131 -21.99 -5.17 58.94
C PRO A 131 -21.47 -6.62 59.18
N THR A 132 -20.19 -7.08 59.26
CA THR A 132 -18.79 -6.54 59.38
C THR A 132 -17.78 -7.57 58.77
N PRO A 133 -16.42 -7.40 58.68
CA PRO A 133 -15.74 -7.68 57.39
C PRO A 133 -14.40 -8.47 57.36
N LYS A 134 -14.11 -9.08 56.18
CA LYS A 134 -12.76 -9.31 55.57
C LYS A 134 -11.89 -10.43 56.23
N PRO A 135 -11.19 -11.34 55.49
CA PRO A 135 -10.24 -11.08 54.38
C PRO A 135 -10.53 -11.71 52.99
N THR A 136 -9.54 -11.62 52.10
CA THR A 136 -9.54 -11.75 50.62
C THR A 136 -8.11 -12.15 50.17
N PRO A 137 -7.73 -12.42 48.88
CA PRO A 137 -8.48 -12.68 47.63
C PRO A 137 -7.84 -13.74 46.63
N LYS A 138 -8.42 -13.83 45.41
CA LYS A 138 -7.77 -13.92 44.05
C LYS A 138 -7.62 -15.27 43.25
N PRO A 139 -7.53 -15.21 41.88
CA PRO A 139 -8.09 -16.26 40.97
C PRO A 139 -7.32 -16.56 39.63
N THR A 140 -8.02 -17.18 38.66
CA THR A 140 -8.00 -17.25 37.14
C THR A 140 -7.05 -16.30 36.36
N VAL A 141 -6.50 -16.58 35.14
CA VAL A 141 -7.12 -16.80 33.78
C VAL A 141 -6.24 -17.63 32.78
N THR A 142 -6.54 -17.59 31.44
CA THR A 142 -6.25 -18.65 30.42
C THR A 142 -5.04 -18.42 29.42
N PRO A 143 -5.15 -18.09 28.10
CA PRO A 143 -4.44 -18.81 27.01
C PRO A 143 -3.30 -18.08 26.19
N THR A 144 -2.83 -18.76 25.12
CA THR A 144 -2.43 -18.42 23.69
C THR A 144 -2.51 -16.93 23.20
N PRO A 145 -2.18 -16.44 21.95
CA PRO A 145 -1.26 -16.79 20.80
C PRO A 145 -0.43 -15.64 20.00
N GLY A 146 0.47 -15.99 19.03
CA GLY A 146 1.16 -15.47 17.73
C GLY A 146 1.60 -14.05 17.18
N THR A 147 2.22 -14.01 15.93
CA THR A 147 2.32 -13.06 14.70
C THR A 147 3.63 -13.15 13.81
N ALA A 148 3.68 -12.65 12.57
CA ALA A 148 4.92 -12.26 11.83
C ALA A 148 5.35 -10.78 12.07
N ASP A 149 6.40 -10.26 11.41
CA ASP A 149 6.34 -9.08 10.47
C ASP A 149 7.72 -8.75 9.81
N SER A 150 7.64 -7.97 8.72
CA SER A 150 8.65 -7.35 7.86
C SER A 150 9.47 -6.21 8.50
N GLY A 151 10.47 -5.66 7.78
CA GLY A 151 11.23 -4.52 8.27
C GLY A 151 12.35 -3.96 7.37
N GLU A 152 12.09 -2.77 6.83
CA GLU A 152 13.06 -1.70 6.55
C GLU A 152 14.32 -1.77 7.45
N ILE A 153 15.50 -2.04 6.84
CA ILE A 153 16.82 -2.14 7.49
C ILE A 153 16.77 -2.83 8.88
N VAL A 154 16.52 -4.14 8.90
CA VAL A 154 16.43 -4.95 10.13
C VAL A 154 17.63 -4.69 11.07
N LYS A 155 17.41 -3.89 12.12
CA LYS A 155 18.33 -3.68 13.24
C LYS A 155 18.38 -4.94 14.11
N LYS A 156 18.93 -6.04 13.57
CA LYS A 156 19.14 -7.31 14.27
C LYS A 156 20.01 -7.06 15.51
N VAL A 157 19.38 -7.05 16.68
CA VAL A 157 20.03 -6.91 17.98
C VAL A 157 20.31 -8.33 18.51
N THR A 158 21.16 -8.44 19.54
CA THR A 158 21.37 -9.71 20.24
C THR A 158 21.54 -9.40 21.73
N VAL A 159 20.47 -9.56 22.51
CA VAL A 159 20.47 -9.33 23.97
C VAL A 159 20.01 -10.60 24.67
N LYS A 160 20.89 -11.21 25.46
CA LYS A 160 20.50 -12.34 26.33
C LYS A 160 19.53 -11.86 27.40
N GLY A 161 18.64 -12.74 27.85
CA GLY A 161 17.75 -12.47 28.97
C GLY A 161 17.21 -13.75 29.59
N LYS A 162 16.52 -13.62 30.73
CA LYS A 162 15.84 -14.70 31.43
C LYS A 162 14.36 -14.43 31.57
N VAL A 163 13.58 -15.51 31.63
CA VAL A 163 12.13 -15.46 31.84
C VAL A 163 11.83 -15.30 33.33
N LYS A 164 10.98 -14.32 33.68
CA LYS A 164 10.53 -14.05 35.06
C LYS A 164 9.14 -14.62 35.39
N ALA A 165 8.44 -15.17 34.41
CA ALA A 165 7.09 -15.70 34.57
C ALA A 165 7.08 -17.23 34.57
N ASN A 166 6.39 -17.83 35.55
CA ASN A 166 6.36 -19.28 35.78
C ASN A 166 5.94 -20.07 34.53
N SER A 167 5.01 -19.51 33.76
CA SER A 167 4.72 -19.91 32.40
C SER A 167 4.53 -18.67 31.53
N LEU A 168 5.13 -18.66 30.34
CA LEU A 168 5.06 -17.58 29.37
C LEU A 168 4.78 -18.18 27.99
N ASN A 169 3.61 -17.85 27.42
CA ASN A 169 3.27 -18.27 26.06
C ASN A 169 4.13 -17.49 25.07
N VAL A 170 4.95 -18.20 24.28
CA VAL A 170 5.64 -17.63 23.11
C VAL A 170 4.69 -17.65 21.94
N ARG A 171 4.60 -16.48 21.33
CA ARG A 171 3.75 -16.11 20.22
C ARG A 171 4.69 -15.98 19.04
N SER A 172 4.32 -16.22 17.79
CA SER A 172 5.23 -15.87 16.69
C SER A 172 5.61 -14.37 16.70
N GLY A 173 4.78 -13.47 17.28
CA GLY A 173 4.89 -12.01 17.10
C GLY A 173 4.13 -11.13 18.13
N PRO A 174 3.99 -9.81 17.87
CA PRO A 174 3.71 -8.80 18.90
C PRO A 174 2.21 -8.54 19.15
N GLY A 175 1.54 -9.43 19.89
CA GLY A 175 0.22 -9.12 20.45
C GLY A 175 -0.40 -10.29 21.21
N THR A 176 -1.57 -10.09 21.81
CA THR A 176 -2.24 -11.16 22.56
C THR A 176 -3.15 -12.07 21.71
N THR A 177 -3.17 -11.90 20.38
CA THR A 177 -4.25 -12.33 19.46
C THR A 177 -3.87 -13.32 18.34
N TYR A 178 -2.59 -13.72 18.20
CA TYR A 178 -1.97 -14.44 17.07
C TYR A 178 -2.36 -15.95 16.80
N PRO A 179 -1.41 -16.86 16.41
CA PRO A 179 -1.29 -18.30 16.86
C PRO A 179 -0.04 -18.70 17.74
N LYS A 180 -0.14 -19.49 18.84
CA LYS A 180 1.02 -19.80 19.76
C LYS A 180 2.05 -20.73 19.11
N VAL A 181 3.34 -20.42 19.25
CA VAL A 181 4.47 -21.19 18.68
C VAL A 181 5.38 -21.84 19.72
N GLY A 182 5.26 -21.50 21.01
CA GLY A 182 6.11 -22.11 22.03
C GLY A 182 5.72 -21.76 23.46
N GLY A 183 6.42 -22.33 24.42
CA GLY A 183 6.27 -22.06 25.85
C GLY A 183 7.63 -21.84 26.51
N LEU A 184 7.66 -20.94 27.48
CA LEU A 184 8.83 -20.61 28.29
C LEU A 184 8.48 -20.72 29.78
N VAL A 185 9.46 -21.10 30.61
CA VAL A 185 9.33 -21.22 32.08
C VAL A 185 10.32 -20.29 32.82
N THR A 186 10.04 -19.97 34.09
CA THR A 186 10.92 -19.11 34.92
C THR A 186 12.37 -19.59 34.89
N GLY A 187 13.30 -18.64 34.73
CA GLY A 187 14.74 -18.88 34.69
C GLY A 187 15.28 -19.34 33.33
N GLN A 188 14.43 -19.78 32.40
CA GLN A 188 14.85 -20.20 31.06
C GLN A 188 15.51 -19.03 30.32
N SER A 189 16.64 -19.33 29.67
CA SER A 189 17.42 -18.34 28.93
C SER A 189 16.85 -18.13 27.53
N VAL A 190 16.77 -16.86 27.11
CA VAL A 190 16.33 -16.45 25.77
C VAL A 190 17.31 -15.42 25.18
N THR A 191 17.29 -15.26 23.86
CA THR A 191 18.02 -14.17 23.18
C THR A 191 17.03 -13.27 22.45
N VAL A 192 16.88 -12.03 22.91
CA VAL A 192 16.11 -10.99 22.21
C VAL A 192 16.85 -10.62 20.92
N ILE A 193 16.17 -10.75 19.78
CA ILE A 193 16.69 -10.48 18.43
C ILE A 193 16.11 -9.21 17.78
N ASN A 194 14.89 -8.82 18.18
CA ASN A 194 14.20 -7.60 17.72
C ASN A 194 13.22 -7.08 18.79
N GLU A 195 12.73 -5.86 18.64
CA GLU A 195 11.68 -5.27 19.48
C GLU A 195 10.52 -4.74 18.63
N ALA A 196 9.30 -4.78 19.15
CA ALA A 196 8.10 -4.23 18.50
C ALA A 196 7.19 -3.52 19.52
N LEU A 197 6.25 -2.71 19.02
CA LEU A 197 5.19 -2.07 19.80
C LEU A 197 3.82 -2.52 19.30
N SER A 198 2.91 -2.79 20.21
CA SER A 198 1.52 -3.18 19.92
C SER A 198 0.66 -2.73 21.11
N ASP A 199 -0.44 -2.02 20.85
CA ASP A 199 -1.30 -1.37 21.87
C ASP A 199 -0.53 -0.53 22.91
N SER A 200 0.53 0.16 22.46
CA SER A 200 1.53 0.88 23.30
C SER A 200 2.37 0.00 24.26
N GLU A 201 2.10 -1.30 24.35
CA GLU A 201 2.95 -2.27 25.03
C GLU A 201 4.18 -2.65 24.19
N LYS A 202 5.30 -2.95 24.85
CA LYS A 202 6.54 -3.37 24.18
C LYS A 202 6.68 -4.89 24.18
N TRP A 203 6.88 -5.44 22.99
CA TRP A 203 7.14 -6.85 22.74
C TRP A 203 8.60 -7.07 22.34
N TYR A 204 9.19 -8.18 22.78
CA TYR A 204 10.51 -8.65 22.33
C TYR A 204 10.33 -9.83 21.41
N ALA A 205 10.94 -9.83 20.23
CA ALA A 205 11.18 -11.04 19.46
C ALA A 205 12.36 -11.78 20.10
N VAL A 206 12.16 -13.04 20.48
CA VAL A 206 13.13 -13.89 21.16
C VAL A 206 13.42 -15.18 20.37
N THR A 207 14.63 -15.70 20.55
CA THR A 207 15.00 -17.06 20.17
C THR A 207 15.42 -17.86 21.41
N PHE A 208 15.05 -19.13 21.42
CA PHE A 208 15.36 -20.08 22.49
C PHE A 208 15.32 -21.51 21.94
N SER A 209 15.89 -22.48 22.66
CA SER A 209 15.73 -23.89 22.33
C SER A 209 14.74 -24.58 23.27
N ASP A 210 14.00 -25.53 22.71
CA ASP A 210 13.11 -26.46 23.40
C ASP A 210 13.79 -27.80 23.75
N GLY A 211 15.06 -27.97 23.39
CA GLY A 211 15.82 -29.22 23.54
C GLY A 211 15.91 -30.07 22.27
N LYS A 212 15.25 -29.69 21.17
CA LYS A 212 15.37 -30.36 19.86
C LYS A 212 15.65 -29.39 18.70
N GLN A 213 15.10 -28.18 18.77
CA GLN A 213 15.18 -27.16 17.73
C GLN A 213 15.37 -25.77 18.35
N THR A 214 15.52 -24.74 17.50
CA THR A 214 15.50 -23.34 17.92
C THR A 214 14.17 -22.71 17.51
N ILE A 215 13.37 -22.29 18.47
CA ILE A 215 12.10 -21.62 18.25
C ILE A 215 12.34 -20.10 18.23
N SER A 216 11.79 -19.44 17.22
CA SER A 216 11.67 -17.98 17.14
C SER A 216 10.24 -17.57 17.46
N GLY A 217 10.07 -16.47 18.19
CA GLY A 217 8.77 -15.90 18.48
C GLY A 217 8.85 -14.76 19.50
N TYR A 218 7.80 -13.99 19.67
CA TYR A 218 7.78 -12.82 20.53
C TYR A 218 7.05 -13.07 21.86
N VAL A 219 7.38 -12.24 22.84
CA VAL A 219 6.83 -12.23 24.20
C VAL A 219 6.71 -10.80 24.72
N LEU A 220 5.73 -10.56 25.60
CA LEU A 220 5.58 -9.24 26.23
C LEU A 220 6.81 -8.96 27.09
N SER A 221 7.49 -7.84 26.81
CA SER A 221 8.81 -7.53 27.40
C SER A 221 8.80 -7.53 28.93
N LEU A 222 7.66 -7.22 29.55
CA LEU A 222 7.42 -7.24 31.01
C LEU A 222 7.95 -8.52 31.68
N TYR A 223 7.79 -9.68 31.02
CA TYR A 223 8.12 -11.01 31.55
C TYR A 223 9.53 -11.50 31.23
N ILE A 224 10.30 -10.78 30.42
CA ILE A 224 11.72 -11.04 30.17
C ILE A 224 12.57 -10.01 30.93
N GLU A 225 13.60 -10.47 31.61
CA GLU A 225 14.66 -9.66 32.18
C GLU A 225 15.90 -9.75 31.28
N PRO A 226 16.27 -8.67 30.56
CA PRO A 226 17.53 -8.61 29.83
C PRO A 226 18.74 -8.76 30.76
N ASP A 227 19.82 -9.31 30.24
CA ASP A 227 21.10 -9.40 30.94
C ASP A 227 21.75 -8.01 31.06
N TYR A 228 21.68 -7.42 32.25
CA TYR A 228 22.24 -6.12 32.57
C TYR A 228 23.68 -6.16 33.12
N THR A 229 24.36 -7.32 33.11
CA THR A 229 25.79 -7.40 33.51
C THR A 229 26.69 -6.51 32.65
N LYS A 230 26.26 -6.22 31.42
CA LYS A 230 26.82 -5.16 30.56
C LYS A 230 25.70 -4.20 30.16
N ALA A 231 25.98 -2.91 30.16
CA ALA A 231 24.98 -1.89 29.87
C ALA A 231 24.51 -1.95 28.40
N ILE A 232 23.25 -2.33 28.19
CA ILE A 232 22.63 -2.49 26.86
C ILE A 232 22.55 -1.13 26.16
N LYS A 233 22.98 -1.09 24.89
CA LYS A 233 22.92 0.14 24.09
C LYS A 233 21.50 0.35 23.58
N GLY A 234 21.01 1.58 23.69
CA GLY A 234 19.68 1.95 23.21
C GLY A 234 19.60 3.41 22.79
N GLU A 235 18.44 3.79 22.28
CA GLU A 235 18.12 5.13 21.78
C GLU A 235 16.66 5.49 22.06
N VAL A 236 16.33 6.78 22.14
CA VAL A 236 14.94 7.21 22.32
C VAL A 236 14.14 6.98 21.02
N GLY A 237 13.07 6.18 21.08
CA GLY A 237 12.22 5.87 19.92
C GLY A 237 11.13 6.93 19.64
N VAL A 238 10.64 7.59 20.68
CA VAL A 238 9.60 8.64 20.60
C VAL A 238 10.21 10.02 20.29
N SER A 239 9.39 10.94 19.76
CA SER A 239 9.80 12.31 19.43
C SER A 239 10.50 13.05 20.59
N LYS A 240 9.97 12.94 21.82
CA LYS A 240 10.52 13.55 23.03
C LYS A 240 10.13 12.77 24.31
N ALA A 241 11.07 12.03 24.90
CA ALA A 241 10.88 11.35 26.18
C ALA A 241 11.19 12.29 27.36
N LYS A 242 10.26 12.44 28.32
CA LYS A 242 10.45 13.22 29.56
C LYS A 242 11.01 12.30 30.66
N ILE A 243 12.19 12.63 31.21
CA ILE A 243 12.94 11.70 32.07
C ILE A 243 12.55 11.87 33.55
N ARG A 244 12.37 10.77 34.28
CA ARG A 244 11.98 10.76 35.71
C ARG A 244 13.12 10.33 36.63
N SER A 245 13.07 10.79 37.88
CA SER A 245 14.06 10.46 38.92
C SER A 245 13.93 9.03 39.44
N SER A 246 12.71 8.49 39.39
CA SER A 246 12.37 7.09 39.67
C SER A 246 11.36 6.58 38.65
N ALA A 247 11.16 5.26 38.60
CA ALA A 247 10.15 4.64 37.74
C ALA A 247 8.72 4.95 38.21
N GLY A 248 7.79 5.10 37.25
CA GLY A 248 6.36 5.22 37.49
C GLY A 248 5.73 6.53 36.99
N SER A 249 4.48 6.46 36.56
CA SER A 249 3.71 7.59 35.98
C SER A 249 3.51 8.78 36.93
N LYS A 250 3.62 8.57 38.26
CA LYS A 250 3.57 9.62 39.30
C LYS A 250 4.95 10.10 39.79
N ALA A 251 6.06 9.50 39.34
CA ALA A 251 7.39 9.89 39.80
C ALA A 251 7.83 11.27 39.28
N SER A 252 8.55 12.03 40.10
CA SER A 252 9.03 13.37 39.74
C SER A 252 9.93 13.34 38.50
N TYR A 253 9.80 14.36 37.64
CA TYR A 253 10.71 14.55 36.52
C TYR A 253 12.11 14.96 37.01
N LEU A 254 13.16 14.50 36.34
CA LEU A 254 14.49 15.06 36.52
C LEU A 254 14.51 16.49 36.01
N LYS A 255 15.06 17.41 36.81
CA LYS A 255 15.27 18.81 36.44
C LYS A 255 16.74 19.08 36.11
N ASN A 256 16.98 20.04 35.23
CA ASN A 256 18.30 20.58 34.92
C ASN A 256 18.70 21.66 35.94
N LYS A 257 19.89 22.27 35.82
CA LYS A 257 20.32 23.34 36.74
C LYS A 257 19.33 24.53 36.80
N ALA A 258 18.67 24.85 35.69
CA ALA A 258 17.68 25.91 35.57
C ALA A 258 16.24 25.46 35.94
N GLY A 259 16.08 24.33 36.64
CA GLY A 259 14.76 23.84 37.09
C GLY A 259 13.87 23.23 36.00
N ASN A 260 14.30 23.20 34.73
CA ASN A 260 13.52 22.72 33.60
C ASN A 260 13.54 21.19 33.48
N ILE A 261 12.44 20.59 33.01
CA ILE A 261 12.29 19.14 32.85
C ILE A 261 13.25 18.61 31.78
N ILE A 262 14.17 17.73 32.19
CA ILE A 262 15.08 17.03 31.29
C ILE A 262 14.26 16.15 30.34
N SER A 263 14.42 16.40 29.05
CA SER A 263 13.74 15.66 27.98
C SER A 263 14.75 15.30 26.88
N LEU A 264 14.69 14.07 26.39
CA LEU A 264 15.57 13.57 25.33
C LEU A 264 14.78 13.42 24.02
N LYS A 265 15.34 13.90 22.90
CA LYS A 265 14.73 13.77 21.55
C LYS A 265 14.93 12.37 20.96
N LYS A 266 14.11 11.98 19.97
CA LYS A 266 14.28 10.76 19.16
C LYS A 266 15.73 10.58 18.69
N GLY A 267 16.22 9.34 18.66
CA GLY A 267 17.59 8.99 18.25
C GLY A 267 18.69 9.34 19.26
N LYS A 268 18.37 9.95 20.42
CA LYS A 268 19.39 10.21 21.45
C LYS A 268 19.83 8.89 22.09
N ASN A 269 21.09 8.52 21.88
CA ASN A 269 21.73 7.35 22.49
C ASN A 269 21.70 7.40 24.03
N VAL A 270 21.43 6.24 24.63
CA VAL A 270 21.44 5.96 26.08
C VAL A 270 22.14 4.62 26.35
N SER A 271 22.50 4.35 27.61
CA SER A 271 22.97 3.01 28.03
C SER A 271 22.12 2.51 29.19
N ILE A 272 21.35 1.44 28.93
CA ILE A 272 20.38 0.84 29.85
C ILE A 272 21.13 -0.05 30.85
N VAL A 273 20.86 0.15 32.13
CA VAL A 273 21.59 -0.45 33.27
C VAL A 273 20.65 -1.13 34.27
N GLY A 274 19.47 -1.54 33.80
CA GLY A 274 18.44 -2.20 34.59
C GLY A 274 17.02 -1.80 34.17
N GLU A 275 16.05 -2.41 34.84
CA GLU A 275 14.63 -2.09 34.73
C GLU A 275 13.96 -1.97 36.11
N LYS A 276 12.76 -1.43 36.14
CA LYS A 276 11.84 -1.52 37.27
C LYS A 276 10.40 -1.56 36.75
N ILE A 277 9.60 -2.49 37.25
CA ILE A 277 8.17 -2.56 36.96
C ILE A 277 7.43 -1.70 37.99
N VAL A 278 6.46 -0.89 37.53
CA VAL A 278 5.59 -0.09 38.39
C VAL A 278 4.16 -0.18 37.85
N GLY A 279 3.25 -0.76 38.64
CA GLY A 279 1.95 -1.19 38.13
C GLY A 279 2.13 -2.31 37.10
N LYS A 280 1.53 -2.15 35.91
CA LYS A 280 1.74 -3.05 34.76
C LYS A 280 2.87 -2.60 33.81
N GLU A 281 3.49 -1.44 34.06
CA GLU A 281 4.40 -0.80 33.11
C GLU A 281 5.88 -1.13 33.43
N LYS A 282 6.65 -1.58 32.44
CA LYS A 282 8.12 -1.68 32.55
C LYS A 282 8.76 -0.31 32.29
N TRP A 283 9.59 0.15 33.22
CA TRP A 283 10.45 1.31 33.06
C TRP A 283 11.91 0.86 32.95
N TYR A 284 12.65 1.38 31.97
CA TYR A 284 14.09 1.17 31.92
C TYR A 284 14.82 2.19 32.81
N LYS A 285 15.84 1.74 33.53
CA LYS A 285 16.83 2.57 34.20
C LYS A 285 18.00 2.76 33.24
N PHE A 286 18.32 3.98 32.83
CA PHE A 286 19.41 4.23 31.90
C PHE A 286 20.25 5.44 32.27
N THR A 287 21.50 5.40 31.81
CA THR A 287 22.48 6.48 31.90
C THR A 287 22.54 7.25 30.58
N PHE A 288 22.67 8.57 30.69
CA PHE A 288 22.74 9.49 29.55
C PHE A 288 23.55 10.75 29.93
N THR A 289 24.12 11.44 28.93
CA THR A 289 24.81 12.71 29.15
C THR A 289 23.86 13.89 28.99
N SER A 290 23.87 14.82 29.96
CA SER A 290 23.09 16.05 29.96
C SER A 290 23.86 17.12 30.72
N GLU A 291 24.08 18.30 30.09
CA GLU A 291 24.93 19.37 30.64
C GLU A 291 26.34 18.84 30.99
N ASP A 292 26.89 18.05 30.06
CA ASP A 292 28.17 17.33 30.08
C ASP A 292 28.45 16.42 31.28
N LYS A 293 27.45 16.22 32.14
CA LYS A 293 27.46 15.25 33.24
C LYS A 293 26.64 14.01 32.87
N LYS A 294 27.15 12.84 33.25
CA LYS A 294 26.37 11.59 33.22
C LYS A 294 25.29 11.68 34.29
N LYS A 295 24.03 11.47 33.90
CA LYS A 295 22.87 11.37 34.78
C LYS A 295 22.21 10.00 34.60
N THR A 296 21.55 9.51 35.63
CA THR A 296 20.75 8.29 35.61
C THR A 296 19.28 8.67 35.75
N GLY A 297 18.41 8.08 34.96
CA GLY A 297 16.97 8.34 35.02
C GLY A 297 16.13 7.20 34.44
N TYR A 298 14.82 7.40 34.44
CA TYR A 298 13.84 6.42 34.02
C TYR A 298 12.88 6.98 32.96
N ALA A 299 12.49 6.11 32.03
CA ALA A 299 11.36 6.30 31.09
C ALA A 299 10.69 4.93 30.83
N PRO A 300 9.45 4.89 30.32
CA PRO A 300 8.79 3.65 29.92
C PRO A 300 9.61 2.90 28.87
N ALA A 301 9.63 1.57 28.95
CA ALA A 301 10.41 0.72 28.02
C ALA A 301 9.94 0.85 26.57
N SER A 302 8.66 1.18 26.34
CA SER A 302 8.10 1.51 25.02
C SER A 302 8.69 2.78 24.38
N GLN A 303 9.29 3.68 25.16
CA GLN A 303 9.88 4.93 24.66
C GLN A 303 11.35 4.83 24.25
N ILE A 304 12.02 3.71 24.57
CA ILE A 304 13.46 3.51 24.39
C ILE A 304 13.69 2.20 23.62
N LEU A 305 14.33 2.27 22.46
CA LEU A 305 14.65 1.12 21.61
C LEU A 305 16.07 0.59 21.89
N PHE A 306 16.30 -0.70 21.67
CA PHE A 306 17.65 -1.27 21.65
C PHE A 306 18.40 -0.92 20.36
N ARG A 307 19.74 -0.86 20.44
CA ARG A 307 20.63 -0.56 19.32
C ARG A 307 21.64 -1.70 19.13
N LYS A 308 21.83 -2.15 17.88
CA LYS A 308 22.86 -3.14 17.50
C LYS A 308 24.24 -2.70 17.99
N THR A 309 24.96 -3.62 18.66
CA THR A 309 26.35 -3.42 19.05
C THR A 309 27.24 -3.42 17.81
N VAL A 310 27.62 -2.24 17.35
CA VAL A 310 28.71 -2.09 16.38
C VAL A 310 30.01 -2.45 17.10
N LYS A 311 30.87 -3.25 16.45
CA LYS A 311 32.22 -3.54 16.95
C LYS A 311 32.98 -2.21 16.96
N GLU A 312 33.30 -1.70 18.15
CA GLU A 312 33.97 -0.41 18.30
C GLU A 312 35.33 -0.48 17.59
N PRO A 313 35.67 0.45 16.68
CA PRO A 313 36.95 0.41 16.00
C PRO A 313 38.07 0.55 17.02
N THR A 314 39.10 -0.30 16.91
CA THR A 314 40.31 -0.22 17.71
C THR A 314 40.83 1.22 17.68
N LYS A 315 41.12 1.81 18.84
CA LYS A 315 41.51 3.23 18.94
C LYS A 315 42.59 3.57 17.91
N ALA A 316 42.23 4.41 16.94
CA ALA A 316 43.23 5.15 16.17
C ALA A 316 44.09 5.99 17.15
N PRO A 317 45.38 6.18 16.88
CA PRO A 317 46.26 6.94 17.76
C PRO A 317 45.75 8.38 17.95
N THR A 318 45.96 8.92 19.15
CA THR A 318 45.49 10.25 19.54
C THR A 318 46.03 11.32 18.58
N PRO A 319 45.18 12.14 17.93
CA PRO A 319 45.67 13.23 17.11
C PRO A 319 46.35 14.30 17.98
N THR A 320 47.58 14.66 17.62
CA THR A 320 48.33 15.76 18.22
C THR A 320 47.50 17.06 18.17
N PRO A 321 47.44 17.86 19.25
CA PRO A 321 46.60 19.06 19.27
C PRO A 321 47.05 20.08 18.20
N LYS A 322 46.12 20.43 17.30
CA LYS A 322 46.32 21.52 16.32
C LYS A 322 46.47 22.85 17.09
N PRO A 323 47.50 23.66 16.81
CA PRO A 323 47.82 24.84 17.62
C PRO A 323 46.75 25.94 17.52
N THR A 324 46.50 26.61 18.64
CA THR A 324 45.55 27.72 18.76
C THR A 324 46.22 29.04 18.41
N ASN A 325 45.81 29.69 17.32
CA ASN A 325 46.31 31.01 16.97
C ASN A 325 45.78 32.08 17.95
N LYS A 326 46.66 32.60 18.81
CA LYS A 326 46.52 33.88 19.51
C LYS A 326 47.73 34.76 19.14
N PRO A 327 47.53 36.03 18.75
CA PRO A 327 48.62 36.84 18.19
C PRO A 327 49.64 37.30 19.25
N THR A 328 50.90 37.36 18.84
CA THR A 328 52.02 38.03 19.53
C THR A 328 52.89 38.73 18.47
N LYS A 329 53.63 39.77 18.86
CA LYS A 329 54.21 40.78 17.94
C LYS A 329 55.38 40.30 17.07
N ALA A 330 55.56 40.99 15.94
CA ALA A 330 56.68 40.81 15.02
C ALA A 330 58.00 41.45 15.51
N PRO A 331 59.15 40.93 15.06
CA PRO A 331 60.37 41.68 14.79
C PRO A 331 60.61 41.90 13.27
N THR A 332 61.60 42.76 12.98
CA THR A 332 61.91 43.41 11.68
C THR A 332 62.77 42.51 10.76
N PRO A 333 62.80 42.68 9.40
CA PRO A 333 63.41 41.71 8.47
C PRO A 333 64.87 42.02 8.08
N THR A 334 65.51 41.10 7.35
CA THR A 334 66.79 41.34 6.64
C THR A 334 66.92 40.51 5.35
N GLU A 335 66.70 41.19 4.22
CA GLU A 335 67.27 41.00 2.86
C GLU A 335 67.26 39.64 2.11
N ALA A 336 67.63 39.69 0.83
CA ALA A 336 67.44 38.65 -0.20
C ALA A 336 68.77 38.28 -0.90
N PRO A 337 68.77 37.38 -1.91
CA PRO A 337 68.78 37.90 -3.29
C PRO A 337 67.98 37.11 -4.35
N THR A 338 67.98 37.68 -5.56
CA THR A 338 67.20 37.39 -6.78
C THR A 338 67.64 36.17 -7.62
N PRO A 339 66.74 35.63 -8.47
CA PRO A 339 67.08 34.95 -9.73
C PRO A 339 66.64 35.73 -11.00
N THR A 340 67.13 35.32 -12.19
CA THR A 340 67.20 36.14 -13.43
C THR A 340 66.24 35.67 -14.57
N LYS A 341 66.22 36.36 -15.73
CA LYS A 341 65.20 36.29 -16.82
C LYS A 341 65.63 35.58 -18.14
N LYS A 342 64.65 35.40 -19.07
CA LYS A 342 64.71 35.26 -20.56
C LYS A 342 65.03 33.85 -21.16
N PRO A 343 64.73 33.57 -22.45
CA PRO A 343 63.56 33.95 -23.28
C PRO A 343 63.11 32.90 -24.35
N GLU A 344 62.29 33.35 -25.30
CA GLU A 344 61.68 32.76 -26.49
C GLU A 344 62.50 33.06 -27.80
N ALA A 345 62.33 32.46 -29.00
CA ALA A 345 61.83 31.15 -29.49
C ALA A 345 62.03 31.06 -31.05
N SER A 346 61.66 29.93 -31.71
CA SER A 346 61.59 29.72 -33.20
C SER A 346 62.96 29.51 -33.92
N VAL A 347 63.13 29.04 -35.18
CA VAL A 347 62.24 28.79 -36.36
C VAL A 347 62.64 27.48 -37.14
N THR A 348 61.97 27.20 -38.29
CA THR A 348 62.20 26.13 -39.32
C THR A 348 63.24 26.51 -40.41
N PRO A 349 63.62 25.68 -41.45
CA PRO A 349 63.01 24.42 -41.98
C PRO A 349 63.96 23.23 -42.42
N THR A 350 63.35 22.04 -42.63
CA THR A 350 63.49 21.04 -43.77
C THR A 350 64.90 20.67 -44.34
N PRO A 351 65.30 19.37 -44.53
CA PRO A 351 64.56 18.34 -45.29
C PRO A 351 64.59 16.87 -44.79
N ALA A 352 63.90 15.97 -45.49
CA ALA A 352 63.78 14.52 -45.22
C ALA A 352 64.63 13.64 -46.18
N PRO A 353 64.89 12.37 -45.82
CA PRO A 353 64.54 11.29 -46.78
C PRO A 353 64.07 9.94 -46.17
N LYS A 354 63.08 9.34 -46.85
CA LYS A 354 62.83 7.90 -47.16
C LYS A 354 62.74 6.83 -46.01
N PRO A 355 61.68 5.98 -45.98
CA PRO A 355 61.48 4.95 -44.95
C PRO A 355 62.27 3.65 -45.19
N THR A 356 62.50 2.87 -44.13
CA THR A 356 63.20 1.56 -44.17
C THR A 356 62.42 0.45 -43.46
N LYS A 357 61.98 -0.54 -44.25
CA LYS A 357 61.64 -1.96 -43.97
C LYS A 357 60.89 -2.34 -42.66
N ALA A 358 59.81 -3.11 -42.84
CA ALA A 358 59.05 -3.75 -41.77
C ALA A 358 59.78 -4.95 -41.13
N PRO A 359 59.48 -5.28 -39.86
CA PRO A 359 59.94 -6.51 -39.22
C PRO A 359 59.18 -7.76 -39.69
N THR A 360 59.87 -8.89 -39.75
CA THR A 360 59.34 -10.22 -40.13
C THR A 360 58.61 -10.89 -38.94
N PRO A 361 57.51 -11.64 -39.15
CA PRO A 361 56.71 -12.22 -38.06
C PRO A 361 57.42 -13.32 -37.25
N THR A 362 57.04 -13.42 -35.98
CA THR A 362 57.37 -14.51 -35.04
C THR A 362 56.53 -15.78 -35.38
N PRO A 363 57.09 -17.00 -35.28
CA PRO A 363 56.36 -18.23 -35.65
C PRO A 363 55.18 -18.58 -34.72
N GLU A 364 54.12 -19.13 -35.33
CA GLU A 364 52.89 -19.60 -34.69
C GLU A 364 53.11 -20.95 -33.97
N PRO A 365 52.56 -21.18 -32.76
CA PRO A 365 52.64 -22.47 -32.07
C PRO A 365 51.79 -23.55 -32.77
N THR A 366 52.32 -24.77 -32.81
CA THR A 366 51.80 -25.88 -33.63
C THR A 366 50.39 -26.34 -33.23
N LYS A 367 49.51 -26.53 -34.22
CA LYS A 367 48.15 -27.05 -34.03
C LYS A 367 48.15 -28.55 -33.74
N ALA A 368 47.38 -28.97 -32.74
CA ALA A 368 47.04 -30.37 -32.51
C ALA A 368 46.11 -30.90 -33.62
N PRO A 369 46.08 -32.22 -33.91
CA PRO A 369 45.42 -32.76 -35.10
C PRO A 369 43.88 -32.66 -35.05
N THR A 370 43.30 -32.20 -36.17
CA THR A 370 41.86 -32.08 -36.39
C THR A 370 41.20 -33.45 -36.62
N PRO A 371 40.12 -33.81 -35.90
CA PRO A 371 39.31 -34.97 -36.25
C PRO A 371 38.47 -34.69 -37.52
N THR A 372 38.46 -35.65 -38.44
CA THR A 372 37.72 -35.64 -39.71
C THR A 372 36.20 -35.43 -39.49
N PRO A 373 35.49 -34.67 -40.34
CA PRO A 373 34.10 -34.28 -40.07
C PRO A 373 33.15 -35.48 -39.97
N THR A 374 32.60 -35.68 -38.77
CA THR A 374 31.36 -36.46 -38.61
C THR A 374 30.22 -35.66 -39.23
N LYS A 375 29.28 -36.34 -39.90
CA LYS A 375 28.08 -35.70 -40.46
C LYS A 375 27.38 -34.88 -39.36
N ALA A 376 26.98 -33.65 -39.67
CA ALA A 376 26.09 -32.90 -38.80
C ALA A 376 24.85 -33.77 -38.51
N PRO A 377 24.43 -33.95 -37.24
CA PRO A 377 23.20 -34.65 -36.97
C PRO A 377 22.05 -33.89 -37.63
N THR A 378 21.23 -34.61 -38.41
CA THR A 378 19.84 -34.22 -38.68
C THR A 378 19.23 -33.81 -37.33
N PRO A 379 18.59 -32.63 -37.24
CA PRO A 379 18.48 -31.90 -35.98
C PRO A 379 17.95 -32.79 -34.85
N THR A 380 18.68 -32.80 -33.73
CA THR A 380 18.01 -33.03 -32.45
C THR A 380 16.90 -31.98 -32.37
N GLU A 381 15.66 -32.43 -32.28
CA GLU A 381 14.51 -31.54 -32.15
C GLU A 381 14.74 -30.58 -30.97
N ALA A 382 14.18 -29.38 -31.07
CA ALA A 382 13.92 -28.62 -29.85
C ALA A 382 13.14 -29.56 -28.90
N PRO A 383 13.45 -29.60 -27.59
CA PRO A 383 12.79 -30.52 -26.67
C PRO A 383 11.28 -30.33 -26.80
N ALA A 384 10.59 -31.38 -27.27
CA ALA A 384 9.30 -31.27 -27.95
C ALA A 384 8.27 -30.47 -27.14
N ASP A 385 7.39 -29.77 -27.85
CA ASP A 385 6.43 -28.77 -27.32
C ASP A 385 5.41 -29.31 -26.30
N ASP A 386 5.42 -30.62 -26.03
CA ASP A 386 4.57 -31.32 -25.09
C ASP A 386 4.96 -31.03 -23.63
N ILE A 387 4.52 -29.87 -23.13
CA ILE A 387 4.32 -29.65 -21.70
C ILE A 387 3.49 -30.81 -21.16
N LEU A 388 3.99 -31.54 -20.14
CA LEU A 388 3.23 -32.61 -19.50
C LEU A 388 1.94 -32.05 -18.86
N THR A 389 0.81 -32.22 -19.53
CA THR A 389 -0.52 -31.87 -19.02
C THR A 389 -1.14 -33.07 -18.32
N VAL A 390 -1.85 -32.79 -17.24
CA VAL A 390 -2.64 -33.78 -16.50
C VAL A 390 -3.89 -33.08 -15.98
N ALA A 391 -5.04 -33.44 -16.53
CA ALA A 391 -6.34 -33.00 -16.05
C ALA A 391 -6.61 -33.53 -14.63
N ASN A 392 -7.29 -32.72 -13.80
CA ASN A 392 -7.81 -33.15 -12.50
C ASN A 392 -6.76 -33.74 -11.52
N VAL A 393 -5.55 -33.15 -11.43
CA VAL A 393 -4.47 -33.60 -10.52
C VAL A 393 -4.97 -33.85 -9.09
N GLU A 394 -4.85 -35.09 -8.61
CA GLU A 394 -5.34 -35.49 -7.29
C GLU A 394 -4.47 -34.89 -6.17
N ILE A 395 -5.02 -33.91 -5.45
CA ILE A 395 -4.37 -33.31 -4.28
C ILE A 395 -4.53 -34.23 -3.06
N ARG A 396 -3.48 -35.00 -2.77
CA ARG A 396 -3.40 -35.90 -1.60
C ARG A 396 -3.05 -35.13 -0.33
N ARG A 397 -3.48 -35.66 0.82
CA ARG A 397 -3.40 -35.00 2.13
C ARG A 397 -3.00 -35.98 3.24
N ASN A 398 -2.36 -35.47 4.30
CA ASN A 398 -1.80 -36.23 5.41
C ASN A 398 -0.67 -37.19 4.98
N ILE A 399 0.21 -36.72 4.08
CA ILE A 399 1.34 -37.49 3.55
C ILE A 399 2.35 -37.73 4.68
N THR A 400 2.43 -38.98 5.14
CA THR A 400 3.24 -39.43 6.29
C THR A 400 4.32 -40.44 5.91
N SER A 401 4.47 -40.72 4.62
CA SER A 401 5.54 -41.53 4.03
C SER A 401 5.88 -40.99 2.64
N PRO A 402 7.12 -41.15 2.14
CA PRO A 402 7.51 -40.62 0.84
C PRO A 402 6.69 -41.22 -0.31
N LEU A 403 6.30 -40.39 -1.28
CA LEU A 403 5.59 -40.79 -2.50
C LEU A 403 6.34 -40.27 -3.73
N ASN A 404 6.41 -41.04 -4.81
CA ASN A 404 6.94 -40.55 -6.08
C ASN A 404 5.94 -39.62 -6.79
N GLY A 405 6.47 -38.65 -7.54
CA GLY A 405 5.66 -37.74 -8.35
C GLY A 405 6.46 -37.02 -9.44
N TYR A 406 5.75 -36.28 -10.28
CA TYR A 406 6.27 -35.63 -11.48
C TYR A 406 5.67 -34.23 -11.64
N VAL A 407 6.50 -33.26 -12.07
CA VAL A 407 6.04 -31.89 -12.36
C VAL A 407 5.16 -31.88 -13.61
N CYS A 408 3.95 -31.32 -13.51
CA CYS A 408 2.99 -31.21 -14.61
C CYS A 408 2.29 -29.84 -14.63
N ASN A 409 1.56 -29.53 -15.70
CA ASN A 409 0.75 -28.30 -15.87
C ASN A 409 1.52 -26.97 -15.78
N THR A 410 2.86 -27.00 -15.84
CA THR A 410 3.75 -25.83 -15.95
C THR A 410 5.06 -26.23 -16.63
N ILE A 411 5.73 -25.29 -17.32
CA ILE A 411 7.05 -25.50 -17.95
C ILE A 411 8.15 -25.61 -16.89
N TYR A 412 8.08 -24.76 -15.87
CA TYR A 412 8.96 -24.75 -14.70
C TYR A 412 8.13 -24.53 -13.43
N LEU A 413 8.54 -25.13 -12.33
CA LEU A 413 7.88 -25.02 -11.04
C LEU A 413 8.83 -24.43 -10.00
N ASN A 414 8.39 -23.36 -9.37
CA ASN A 414 9.15 -22.59 -8.39
C ASN A 414 9.10 -23.25 -7.01
N VAL A 415 10.29 -23.55 -6.45
CA VAL A 415 10.42 -24.20 -5.15
C VAL A 415 10.61 -23.14 -4.06
N MET A 416 9.73 -23.14 -3.07
CA MET A 416 9.82 -22.27 -1.88
C MET A 416 10.67 -22.93 -0.79
N ASP A 417 11.45 -22.15 -0.04
CA ASP A 417 12.25 -22.65 1.11
C ASP A 417 11.33 -23.19 2.21
N ASN A 418 10.45 -22.34 2.74
CA ASN A 418 9.60 -22.69 3.87
C ASN A 418 8.30 -21.89 3.90
N ILE A 419 7.27 -22.38 3.20
CA ILE A 419 5.95 -21.74 3.05
C ILE A 419 5.22 -21.45 4.39
N LEU A 420 5.62 -22.12 5.49
CA LEU A 420 5.10 -21.87 6.85
C LEU A 420 5.79 -20.71 7.59
N ALA A 421 6.90 -20.19 7.07
CA ALA A 421 7.70 -19.13 7.68
C ALA A 421 7.86 -17.89 6.78
N SER A 422 7.88 -18.08 5.45
CA SER A 422 7.95 -17.03 4.44
C SER A 422 7.63 -17.57 3.05
N GLN A 423 7.10 -16.73 2.16
CA GLN A 423 6.98 -17.04 0.72
C GLN A 423 8.31 -16.80 -0.03
N ASN A 424 9.42 -17.20 0.57
CA ASN A 424 10.75 -17.06 -0.01
C ASN A 424 11.05 -18.22 -0.96
N MET A 425 11.60 -17.90 -2.13
CA MET A 425 12.20 -18.89 -3.03
C MET A 425 13.36 -19.62 -2.35
N LEU A 426 13.47 -20.92 -2.62
CA LEU A 426 14.63 -21.73 -2.27
C LEU A 426 15.83 -21.27 -3.10
N LEU A 427 16.97 -21.06 -2.42
CA LEU A 427 18.24 -20.68 -3.04
C LEU A 427 19.23 -21.84 -3.03
N ASP A 428 20.08 -21.91 -4.06
CA ASP A 428 21.19 -22.84 -4.15
C ASP A 428 22.46 -22.31 -3.43
N ASN A 429 23.57 -23.03 -3.57
CA ASN A 429 24.83 -22.71 -2.90
C ASN A 429 25.58 -21.47 -3.47
N LYS A 430 25.04 -20.82 -4.51
CA LYS A 430 25.53 -19.54 -5.07
C LYS A 430 24.57 -18.37 -4.80
N ASN A 431 23.46 -18.62 -4.08
CA ASN A 431 22.27 -17.76 -4.01
C ASN A 431 21.46 -17.64 -5.33
N GLU A 432 21.62 -18.56 -6.27
CA GLU A 432 20.74 -18.65 -7.45
C GLU A 432 19.44 -19.38 -7.07
N ILE A 433 18.33 -19.13 -7.77
CA ILE A 433 17.02 -19.67 -7.38
C ILE A 433 16.81 -21.09 -7.92
N VAL A 434 16.19 -21.93 -7.11
CA VAL A 434 15.95 -23.34 -7.42
C VAL A 434 14.58 -23.51 -8.09
N VAL A 435 14.62 -23.80 -9.39
CA VAL A 435 13.47 -24.22 -10.19
C VAL A 435 13.58 -25.71 -10.53
N ILE A 436 12.44 -26.35 -10.79
CA ILE A 436 12.38 -27.72 -11.32
C ILE A 436 11.54 -27.76 -12.61
N ASN A 437 11.95 -28.59 -13.56
CA ASN A 437 11.43 -28.57 -14.93
C ASN A 437 10.18 -29.44 -15.07
N ASN A 438 9.38 -29.18 -16.10
CA ASN A 438 8.29 -30.05 -16.52
C ASN A 438 8.75 -31.52 -16.66
N GLY A 439 7.94 -32.46 -16.18
CA GLY A 439 8.23 -33.89 -16.21
C GLY A 439 9.39 -34.34 -15.33
N GLN A 440 10.01 -33.45 -14.53
CA GLN A 440 11.06 -33.83 -13.58
C GLN A 440 10.48 -34.68 -12.44
N LYS A 441 11.13 -35.80 -12.13
CA LYS A 441 10.73 -36.66 -11.01
C LYS A 441 11.12 -36.02 -9.68
N VAL A 442 10.18 -36.04 -8.74
CA VAL A 442 10.33 -35.58 -7.35
C VAL A 442 9.87 -36.68 -6.39
N THR A 443 10.26 -36.56 -5.13
CA THR A 443 9.67 -37.35 -4.04
C THR A 443 8.92 -36.41 -3.10
N VAL A 444 7.60 -36.56 -2.99
CA VAL A 444 6.77 -35.85 -2.03
C VAL A 444 6.96 -36.47 -0.64
N THR A 445 7.27 -35.64 0.35
CA THR A 445 7.62 -36.06 1.72
C THR A 445 6.68 -35.54 2.81
N GLY A 446 5.66 -34.77 2.42
CA GLY A 446 4.63 -34.22 3.31
C GLY A 446 3.75 -33.21 2.58
N ASP A 447 2.59 -32.88 3.15
CA ASP A 447 1.72 -31.78 2.70
C ASP A 447 1.49 -30.72 3.78
N VAL A 448 1.10 -29.53 3.37
CA VAL A 448 0.69 -28.43 4.25
C VAL A 448 -0.37 -27.56 3.55
N SER A 449 -1.24 -26.90 4.31
CA SER A 449 -2.14 -25.87 3.77
C SER A 449 -1.79 -24.49 4.29
N VAL A 450 -1.74 -23.52 3.37
CA VAL A 450 -1.57 -22.09 3.64
C VAL A 450 -2.59 -21.36 2.76
N ASP A 451 -3.41 -20.49 3.36
CA ASP A 451 -4.44 -19.70 2.67
C ASP A 451 -5.36 -20.53 1.75
N ASN A 452 -5.83 -21.67 2.26
CA ASN A 452 -6.58 -22.73 1.55
C ASN A 452 -5.86 -23.44 0.38
N VAL A 453 -4.69 -22.99 -0.05
CA VAL A 453 -3.86 -23.68 -1.05
C VAL A 453 -3.10 -24.83 -0.40
N VAL A 454 -2.98 -25.97 -1.09
CA VAL A 454 -2.19 -27.12 -0.63
C VAL A 454 -0.81 -27.09 -1.27
N TRP A 455 0.21 -27.27 -0.44
CA TRP A 455 1.61 -27.31 -0.83
C TRP A 455 2.22 -28.66 -0.44
N TYR A 456 2.93 -29.30 -1.36
CA TYR A 456 3.75 -30.47 -1.10
C TYR A 456 5.15 -30.06 -0.71
N LYS A 457 5.69 -30.66 0.35
CA LYS A 457 7.13 -30.66 0.61
C LYS A 457 7.78 -31.73 -0.24
N ILE A 458 8.64 -31.33 -1.17
CA ILE A 458 9.33 -32.22 -2.10
C ILE A 458 10.82 -32.32 -1.81
N THR A 459 11.43 -33.44 -2.24
CA THR A 459 12.87 -33.61 -2.39
C THR A 459 13.19 -34.04 -3.82
N PHE A 460 14.29 -33.57 -4.38
CA PHE A 460 14.63 -33.73 -5.80
C PHE A 460 16.12 -33.54 -6.05
N SER A 461 16.61 -34.05 -7.18
CA SER A 461 17.97 -33.80 -7.67
C SER A 461 18.05 -32.48 -8.45
N TYR A 462 19.03 -31.65 -8.13
CA TYR A 462 19.32 -30.37 -8.79
C TYR A 462 20.83 -30.12 -8.77
N ASN A 463 21.46 -29.89 -9.93
CA ASN A 463 22.92 -29.71 -10.06
C ASN A 463 23.75 -30.77 -9.29
N TYR A 464 23.35 -32.04 -9.41
CA TYR A 464 23.93 -33.22 -8.73
C TYR A 464 23.86 -33.20 -7.18
N GLN A 465 23.05 -32.32 -6.59
CA GLN A 465 22.73 -32.27 -5.17
C GLN A 465 21.28 -32.67 -4.92
N ILE A 466 20.98 -33.22 -3.73
CA ILE A 466 19.59 -33.43 -3.30
C ILE A 466 19.13 -32.21 -2.52
N LEU A 467 18.15 -31.49 -3.05
CA LEU A 467 17.53 -30.32 -2.41
C LEU A 467 16.14 -30.66 -1.86
N SER A 468 15.57 -29.74 -1.09
CA SER A 468 14.28 -29.89 -0.43
C SER A 468 13.57 -28.55 -0.28
N GLY A 469 12.27 -28.51 -0.53
CA GLY A 469 11.46 -27.30 -0.42
C GLY A 469 9.97 -27.58 -0.64
N PHE A 470 9.18 -26.54 -0.91
CA PHE A 470 7.73 -26.62 -1.06
C PHE A 470 7.26 -26.13 -2.43
N VAL A 471 6.27 -26.82 -3.01
CA VAL A 471 5.61 -26.47 -4.28
C VAL A 471 4.10 -26.64 -4.15
N ARG A 472 3.28 -25.97 -4.96
CA ARG A 472 1.82 -26.17 -4.96
C ARG A 472 1.48 -27.58 -5.45
N ALA A 473 0.54 -28.24 -4.78
CA ALA A 473 0.19 -29.64 -5.02
C ALA A 473 -0.40 -29.89 -6.43
N GLU A 474 -1.11 -28.90 -6.98
CA GLU A 474 -1.74 -28.93 -8.31
C GLU A 474 -0.77 -29.05 -9.49
N TYR A 475 0.53 -28.78 -9.28
CA TYR A 475 1.58 -28.93 -10.30
C TYR A 475 2.41 -30.23 -10.13
N ILE A 476 2.02 -31.13 -9.22
CA ILE A 476 2.70 -32.40 -8.98
C ILE A 476 1.70 -33.56 -9.10
N TYR A 477 1.78 -34.28 -10.20
CA TYR A 477 1.17 -35.61 -10.32
C TYR A 477 1.87 -36.58 -9.36
N ILE A 478 1.11 -37.38 -8.61
CA ILE A 478 1.65 -38.42 -7.73
C ILE A 478 1.49 -39.79 -8.40
N GLY A 479 2.61 -40.48 -8.61
CA GLY A 479 2.66 -41.79 -9.26
C GLY A 479 4.09 -42.33 -9.35
N GLU A 480 4.21 -43.66 -9.47
CA GLU A 480 5.50 -44.34 -9.58
C GLU A 480 6.15 -44.14 -10.96
N GLU A 481 5.32 -44.09 -12.00
CA GLU A 481 5.71 -43.88 -13.40
C GLU A 481 5.32 -42.46 -13.87
N ARG A 482 6.01 -41.95 -14.90
CA ARG A 482 5.70 -40.65 -15.51
C ARG A 482 4.41 -40.78 -16.32
N PRO A 483 3.39 -39.94 -16.12
CA PRO A 483 2.19 -39.98 -16.94
C PRO A 483 2.48 -39.51 -18.38
N VAL A 484 1.62 -39.89 -19.31
CA VAL A 484 1.57 -39.36 -20.68
C VAL A 484 0.75 -38.06 -20.66
N SER A 485 1.04 -37.09 -21.54
CA SER A 485 0.15 -35.93 -21.74
C SER A 485 -1.23 -36.38 -22.22
N ASP A 486 -2.23 -35.61 -21.85
CA ASP A 486 -3.65 -35.85 -22.14
C ASP A 486 -4.30 -34.75 -23.01
N ASP A 487 -3.48 -33.85 -23.56
CA ASP A 487 -3.85 -32.68 -24.37
C ASP A 487 -4.94 -31.78 -23.75
N SER A 488 -5.09 -31.83 -22.43
CA SER A 488 -6.24 -31.25 -21.74
C SER A 488 -6.16 -29.74 -21.58
N VAL A 489 -7.01 -29.02 -22.33
CA VAL A 489 -7.21 -27.56 -22.19
C VAL A 489 -8.09 -27.22 -20.95
N THR A 490 -8.54 -28.21 -20.17
CA THR A 490 -9.50 -28.07 -19.08
C THR A 490 -9.04 -28.69 -17.75
N ILE A 491 -8.46 -27.85 -16.89
CA ILE A 491 -8.23 -28.15 -15.46
C ILE A 491 -9.47 -27.70 -14.65
N PRO A 492 -9.95 -28.47 -13.66
CA PRO A 492 -11.03 -28.05 -12.76
C PRO A 492 -10.59 -26.90 -11.85
N GLY A 493 -10.77 -25.66 -12.32
CA GLY A 493 -10.40 -24.44 -11.59
C GLY A 493 -10.08 -23.24 -12.48
N GLY A 494 -9.74 -23.45 -13.75
CA GLY A 494 -9.47 -22.39 -14.72
C GLY A 494 -8.27 -22.66 -15.63
N THR A 495 -8.01 -21.71 -16.53
CA THR A 495 -6.86 -21.73 -17.46
C THR A 495 -5.53 -21.60 -16.72
N VAL A 496 -4.55 -22.43 -17.11
CA VAL A 496 -3.18 -22.38 -16.58
C VAL A 496 -2.61 -20.96 -16.59
N THR A 497 -2.29 -20.44 -15.40
CA THR A 497 -1.59 -19.16 -15.23
C THR A 497 -0.15 -19.48 -14.80
N PRO A 498 0.83 -19.41 -15.71
CA PRO A 498 2.20 -19.79 -15.38
C PRO A 498 2.73 -18.87 -14.28
N THR A 499 3.38 -19.47 -13.27
CA THR A 499 3.98 -18.75 -12.13
C THR A 499 5.52 -18.82 -12.17
N PRO A 500 6.20 -18.06 -13.05
CA PRO A 500 7.64 -17.82 -12.92
C PRO A 500 8.02 -17.01 -11.66
N THR A 501 9.29 -17.14 -11.27
CA THR A 501 10.00 -16.43 -10.19
C THR A 501 11.50 -16.50 -10.60
N PRO A 502 12.46 -15.72 -10.05
CA PRO A 502 13.62 -15.28 -10.84
C PRO A 502 14.57 -16.38 -11.30
N ILE A 503 15.09 -16.23 -12.51
CA ILE A 503 16.31 -16.90 -12.98
C ILE A 503 17.43 -15.85 -12.99
N THR A 504 18.61 -16.21 -12.50
CA THR A 504 19.80 -15.35 -12.54
C THR A 504 20.43 -15.37 -13.93
N GLY A 505 20.55 -14.18 -14.52
CA GLY A 505 21.22 -13.93 -15.79
C GLY A 505 21.55 -12.44 -15.89
N ASP A 506 22.19 -12.05 -16.99
CA ASP A 506 22.28 -10.64 -17.37
C ASP A 506 20.86 -10.08 -17.58
N PRO A 507 20.45 -8.98 -16.90
CA PRO A 507 19.13 -8.38 -17.08
C PRO A 507 18.80 -8.00 -18.53
N ALA A 508 19.80 -7.77 -19.39
CA ALA A 508 19.59 -7.52 -20.83
C ALA A 508 19.20 -8.78 -21.62
N ASN A 509 19.26 -9.97 -21.00
CA ASN A 509 19.02 -11.28 -21.62
C ASN A 509 17.99 -12.14 -20.84
N LEU A 510 17.27 -11.57 -19.86
CA LEU A 510 16.23 -12.27 -19.11
C LEU A 510 14.91 -12.26 -19.88
N ASP A 511 14.37 -13.45 -20.17
CA ASP A 511 13.08 -13.62 -20.89
C ASP A 511 11.96 -12.74 -20.31
N PHE A 512 11.20 -12.14 -21.21
CA PHE A 512 10.22 -11.12 -20.89
C PHE A 512 9.05 -11.65 -20.05
N GLU A 513 8.62 -12.89 -20.30
CA GLU A 513 7.54 -13.50 -19.51
C GLU A 513 7.97 -13.76 -18.07
N VAL A 514 9.26 -14.05 -17.84
CA VAL A 514 9.83 -14.11 -16.48
C VAL A 514 9.78 -12.72 -15.83
N GLN A 515 10.12 -11.64 -16.54
CA GLN A 515 10.02 -10.27 -16.00
C GLN A 515 8.58 -9.89 -15.61
N LEU A 516 7.59 -10.19 -16.44
CA LEU A 516 6.19 -9.90 -16.13
C LEU A 516 5.65 -10.72 -14.94
N ALA A 517 6.08 -11.97 -14.81
CA ALA A 517 5.68 -12.83 -13.71
C ALA A 517 6.39 -12.51 -12.38
N LEU A 518 7.65 -12.04 -12.43
CA LEU A 518 8.38 -11.54 -11.26
C LEU A 518 7.65 -10.41 -10.55
N GLU A 519 7.16 -9.49 -11.34
CA GLU A 519 6.34 -8.36 -10.90
C GLU A 519 4.88 -8.80 -10.63
N ASN A 520 4.53 -10.09 -10.78
CA ASN A 520 3.19 -10.63 -10.56
C ASN A 520 2.08 -9.90 -11.36
N PHE A 521 2.36 -9.52 -12.62
CA PHE A 521 1.35 -8.93 -13.48
C PHE A 521 0.22 -9.92 -13.82
N PRO A 522 -1.07 -9.57 -13.64
CA PRO A 522 -2.19 -10.38 -14.09
C PRO A 522 -2.19 -10.57 -15.62
N GLU A 523 -2.68 -11.70 -16.13
CA GLU A 523 -2.71 -11.99 -17.58
C GLU A 523 -3.38 -10.91 -18.43
N SER A 524 -4.40 -10.21 -17.89
CA SER A 524 -5.07 -9.10 -18.57
C SER A 524 -4.19 -7.85 -18.82
N TYR A 525 -2.96 -7.83 -18.30
CA TYR A 525 -1.94 -6.83 -18.63
C TYR A 525 -0.94 -7.34 -19.67
N LYS A 526 -0.59 -8.63 -19.65
CA LYS A 526 0.60 -9.15 -20.33
C LYS A 526 0.56 -8.98 -21.84
N ALA A 527 -0.60 -9.13 -22.48
CA ALA A 527 -0.76 -8.98 -23.92
C ALA A 527 -0.27 -7.60 -24.44
N SER A 528 -0.66 -6.51 -23.77
CA SER A 528 -0.21 -5.16 -24.15
C SER A 528 1.26 -4.92 -23.80
N LEU A 529 1.73 -5.45 -22.66
CA LEU A 529 3.14 -5.34 -22.25
C LEU A 529 4.08 -6.06 -23.24
N ARG A 530 3.68 -7.22 -23.80
CA ARG A 530 4.41 -7.91 -24.89
C ARG A 530 4.53 -7.04 -26.14
N GLN A 531 3.44 -6.39 -26.55
CA GLN A 531 3.44 -5.48 -27.71
C GLN A 531 4.35 -4.26 -27.49
N LEU A 532 4.46 -3.77 -26.26
CA LEU A 532 5.35 -2.65 -25.90
C LEU A 532 6.82 -3.09 -25.89
N HIS A 533 7.14 -4.21 -25.25
CA HIS A 533 8.51 -4.73 -25.19
C HIS A 533 9.06 -5.11 -26.57
N ALA A 534 8.23 -5.68 -27.45
CA ALA A 534 8.61 -5.97 -28.84
C ALA A 534 8.97 -4.71 -29.66
N GLN A 535 8.51 -3.53 -29.26
CA GLN A 535 8.88 -2.23 -29.86
C GLN A 535 10.03 -1.54 -29.09
N TYR A 536 10.12 -1.77 -27.78
CA TYR A 536 11.10 -1.15 -26.89
C TYR A 536 11.70 -2.17 -25.90
N PRO A 537 12.66 -3.01 -26.32
CA PRO A 537 13.20 -4.08 -25.47
C PRO A 537 13.86 -3.57 -24.17
N ASN A 538 14.37 -2.34 -24.19
CA ASN A 538 14.98 -1.69 -23.02
C ASN A 538 13.97 -1.17 -21.98
N TRP A 539 12.66 -1.20 -22.26
CA TRP A 539 11.64 -0.74 -21.32
C TRP A 539 11.35 -1.79 -20.24
N ILE A 540 11.36 -1.34 -18.98
CA ILE A 540 11.22 -2.16 -17.79
C ILE A 540 9.84 -1.87 -17.18
N PHE A 541 8.98 -2.89 -17.11
CA PHE A 541 7.64 -2.75 -16.54
C PHE A 541 7.65 -3.34 -15.12
N LYS A 542 7.14 -2.58 -14.15
CA LYS A 542 7.05 -2.96 -12.74
C LYS A 542 5.63 -2.82 -12.23
N ALA A 543 5.20 -3.74 -11.39
CA ALA A 543 3.84 -3.75 -10.87
C ALA A 543 3.78 -3.02 -9.53
N TYR A 544 3.10 -1.88 -9.53
CA TYR A 544 2.72 -1.21 -8.29
C TYR A 544 1.47 -1.88 -7.70
N HIS A 545 1.68 -2.96 -6.94
CA HIS A 545 0.63 -3.64 -6.19
C HIS A 545 0.06 -2.73 -5.11
N THR A 546 -1.11 -2.15 -5.39
CA THR A 546 -1.76 -1.15 -4.53
C THR A 546 -2.23 -1.72 -3.19
N GLY A 547 -2.55 -3.02 -3.16
CA GLY A 547 -3.22 -3.67 -2.02
C GLY A 547 -4.69 -3.25 -1.84
N LEU A 548 -5.27 -2.51 -2.78
CA LEU A 548 -6.64 -1.99 -2.71
C LEU A 548 -7.58 -2.77 -3.64
N TYR A 549 -8.81 -2.99 -3.18
CA TYR A 549 -9.87 -3.61 -3.99
C TYR A 549 -10.47 -2.61 -4.97
N TRP A 550 -10.53 -2.98 -6.25
CA TRP A 550 -11.00 -2.12 -7.35
C TRP A 550 -12.32 -1.41 -7.04
N ASP A 551 -13.37 -2.14 -6.67
CA ASP A 551 -14.69 -1.57 -6.36
C ASP A 551 -14.65 -0.56 -5.20
N THR A 552 -13.74 -0.75 -4.23
CA THR A 552 -13.55 0.20 -3.11
C THR A 552 -12.85 1.47 -3.57
N VAL A 553 -11.84 1.35 -4.44
CA VAL A 553 -11.14 2.49 -5.05
C VAL A 553 -12.11 3.32 -5.90
N ILE A 554 -12.91 2.65 -6.73
CA ILE A 554 -13.91 3.31 -7.58
C ILE A 554 -15.03 3.94 -6.75
N ALA A 555 -15.49 3.30 -5.65
CA ALA A 555 -16.48 3.89 -4.75
C ALA A 555 -15.96 5.16 -4.04
N GLU A 556 -14.69 5.17 -3.64
CA GLU A 556 -14.04 6.37 -3.07
C GLU A 556 -13.84 7.47 -4.12
N GLU A 557 -13.39 7.12 -5.32
CA GLU A 557 -13.11 8.10 -6.37
C GLU A 557 -14.37 8.67 -7.05
N ASN A 558 -15.47 7.91 -7.08
CA ASN A 558 -16.79 8.32 -7.59
C ASN A 558 -17.59 9.10 -6.52
N VAL A 559 -17.05 10.24 -6.09
CA VAL A 559 -17.77 11.22 -5.27
C VAL A 559 -17.77 12.61 -5.93
N PRO A 560 -18.77 13.47 -5.68
CA PRO A 560 -18.84 14.79 -6.28
C PRO A 560 -17.55 15.61 -6.05
N ALA A 561 -17.18 16.40 -7.05
CA ALA A 561 -16.00 17.26 -7.10
C ALA A 561 -14.62 16.58 -7.12
N ARG A 562 -14.45 15.31 -6.74
CA ARG A 562 -13.11 14.67 -6.65
C ARG A 562 -12.49 14.41 -8.01
N ASN A 563 -13.27 13.84 -8.93
CA ASN A 563 -12.88 13.61 -10.32
C ASN A 563 -13.72 14.49 -11.24
N LEU A 564 -13.06 15.41 -11.95
CA LEU A 564 -13.69 16.41 -12.81
C LEU A 564 -13.38 16.15 -14.29
N ILE A 565 -14.27 16.62 -15.16
CA ILE A 565 -14.14 16.55 -16.61
C ILE A 565 -14.83 17.78 -17.26
N PRO A 566 -14.47 18.21 -18.48
CA PRO A 566 -15.10 19.37 -19.12
C PRO A 566 -16.59 19.15 -19.44
N ASN A 567 -17.44 20.14 -19.14
CA ASN A 567 -18.89 20.06 -19.34
C ASN A 567 -19.32 19.98 -20.82
N ASN A 568 -18.43 20.33 -21.77
CA ASN A 568 -18.70 20.17 -23.20
C ASN A 568 -18.64 18.69 -23.69
N LYS A 569 -18.25 17.74 -22.83
CA LYS A 569 -18.39 16.30 -23.10
C LYS A 569 -19.87 15.91 -23.11
N SER A 570 -20.17 14.82 -23.80
CA SER A 570 -21.48 14.13 -23.84
C SER A 570 -21.88 13.55 -22.46
N VAL A 571 -23.14 13.12 -22.32
CA VAL A 571 -23.73 12.77 -21.01
C VAL A 571 -23.04 11.56 -20.36
N GLU A 572 -22.61 10.56 -21.13
CA GLU A 572 -21.96 9.36 -20.59
C GLU A 572 -20.65 9.61 -19.85
N TRP A 573 -20.02 10.77 -20.05
CA TRP A 573 -18.78 11.17 -19.38
C TRP A 573 -19.02 11.91 -18.06
N LYS A 574 -20.26 12.28 -17.74
CA LYS A 574 -20.60 13.22 -16.66
C LYS A 574 -21.54 12.57 -15.65
N SER A 575 -21.29 12.78 -14.36
CA SER A 575 -22.08 12.12 -13.31
C SER A 575 -23.46 12.76 -13.15
N LEU A 576 -24.48 11.89 -13.06
CA LEU A 576 -25.87 12.23 -12.77
C LEU A 576 -26.23 12.02 -11.29
N MET A 577 -25.24 11.66 -10.45
CA MET A 577 -25.43 11.42 -9.03
C MET A 577 -25.87 12.69 -8.27
N GLU A 578 -26.42 12.49 -7.07
CA GLU A 578 -26.75 13.61 -6.18
C GLU A 578 -25.51 14.48 -5.91
N GLY A 579 -25.67 15.79 -6.03
CA GLY A 579 -24.56 16.76 -5.95
C GLY A 579 -23.77 16.95 -7.25
N ALA A 580 -23.92 16.11 -8.27
CA ALA A 580 -23.26 16.30 -9.57
C ALA A 580 -24.17 16.91 -10.66
N TYR A 581 -25.48 16.64 -10.60
CA TYR A 581 -26.45 17.10 -11.61
C TYR A 581 -27.72 17.70 -10.97
N ASN A 582 -28.16 18.82 -11.52
CA ASN A 582 -29.31 19.60 -11.07
C ASN A 582 -30.55 19.29 -11.93
N TRP A 583 -31.26 18.25 -11.52
CA TRP A 583 -32.53 17.80 -12.12
C TRP A 583 -33.61 18.88 -12.26
N LYS A 584 -33.58 19.95 -11.46
CA LYS A 584 -34.58 21.05 -11.53
C LYS A 584 -34.38 21.98 -12.73
N ASN A 585 -33.14 22.08 -13.22
CA ASN A 585 -32.72 23.06 -14.22
C ASN A 585 -32.15 22.43 -15.51
N ASP A 586 -31.99 21.11 -15.56
CA ASP A 586 -31.25 20.37 -16.60
C ASP A 586 -29.80 20.85 -16.78
N THR A 587 -29.06 20.97 -15.67
CA THR A 587 -27.66 21.43 -15.67
C THR A 587 -26.74 20.58 -14.80
N PHE A 588 -25.52 20.33 -15.27
CA PHE A 588 -24.45 19.75 -14.45
C PHE A 588 -23.87 20.81 -13.50
N ILE A 589 -23.50 20.39 -12.29
CA ILE A 589 -22.96 21.26 -11.25
C ILE A 589 -21.47 21.49 -11.50
N VAL A 590 -21.09 22.76 -11.70
CA VAL A 590 -19.70 23.19 -11.91
C VAL A 590 -18.98 23.31 -10.57
N PHE A 591 -17.78 22.74 -10.51
CA PHE A 591 -16.94 22.68 -9.31
C PHE A 591 -15.60 23.39 -9.46
N ASP A 592 -15.12 23.61 -10.69
CA ASP A 592 -13.90 24.38 -10.96
C ASP A 592 -14.06 25.22 -12.24
N GLY A 593 -13.46 26.41 -12.24
CA GLY A 593 -13.65 27.46 -13.22
C GLY A 593 -15.13 27.76 -13.52
N SER A 594 -15.46 27.79 -14.81
CA SER A 594 -16.83 27.93 -15.32
C SER A 594 -17.34 26.69 -16.07
N THR A 595 -16.53 25.61 -16.14
CA THR A 595 -16.73 24.52 -17.10
C THR A 595 -16.40 23.10 -16.59
N TRP A 596 -15.83 22.93 -15.40
CA TRP A 596 -15.48 21.58 -14.89
C TRP A 596 -16.58 21.00 -14.00
N VAL A 597 -17.03 19.80 -14.33
CA VAL A 597 -18.14 19.10 -13.67
C VAL A 597 -17.72 17.67 -13.28
N THR A 598 -18.45 17.02 -12.37
CA THR A 598 -18.08 15.68 -11.88
C THR A 598 -18.14 14.64 -13.01
N ALA A 599 -17.08 13.86 -13.17
CA ALA A 599 -16.98 12.76 -14.14
C ALA A 599 -17.89 11.58 -13.76
N SER A 600 -18.44 10.86 -14.74
CA SER A 600 -19.24 9.65 -14.50
C SER A 600 -18.41 8.51 -13.90
N LYS A 601 -19.08 7.56 -13.23
CA LYS A 601 -18.43 6.34 -12.71
C LYS A 601 -17.68 5.60 -13.82
N GLU A 602 -18.28 5.46 -15.01
CA GLU A 602 -17.65 4.78 -16.14
C GLU A 602 -16.45 5.55 -16.69
N ALA A 603 -16.46 6.89 -16.66
CA ALA A 603 -15.29 7.69 -17.04
C ALA A 603 -14.15 7.53 -16.03
N ILE A 604 -14.45 7.47 -14.73
CA ILE A 604 -13.48 7.20 -13.67
C ILE A 604 -12.89 5.80 -13.84
N GLU A 605 -13.73 4.77 -14.02
CA GLU A 605 -13.27 3.39 -14.25
C GLU A 605 -12.37 3.29 -15.50
N TYR A 606 -12.78 3.90 -16.62
CA TYR A 606 -11.99 3.94 -17.85
C TYR A 606 -10.61 4.60 -17.67
N TYR A 607 -10.54 5.77 -17.01
CA TYR A 607 -9.28 6.49 -16.80
C TYR A 607 -8.43 5.92 -15.65
N MET A 608 -9.02 5.18 -14.71
CA MET A 608 -8.28 4.50 -13.65
C MET A 608 -7.72 3.14 -14.08
N ASP A 609 -8.33 2.43 -15.03
CA ASP A 609 -7.85 1.11 -15.43
C ASP A 609 -6.53 1.22 -16.23
N PRO A 610 -5.38 0.76 -15.69
CA PRO A 610 -4.10 0.97 -16.35
C PRO A 610 -4.00 0.23 -17.70
N ARG A 611 -4.77 -0.84 -17.88
CA ARG A 611 -4.77 -1.70 -19.07
C ARG A 611 -5.23 -0.93 -20.32
N ASN A 612 -6.08 0.08 -20.16
CA ASN A 612 -6.53 0.98 -21.24
C ASN A 612 -5.40 1.87 -21.80
N PHE A 613 -4.26 1.97 -21.10
CA PHE A 613 -3.20 2.93 -21.40
C PHE A 613 -1.82 2.30 -21.60
N LEU A 614 -1.75 0.97 -21.73
CA LEU A 614 -0.55 0.23 -22.08
C LEU A 614 -0.25 0.36 -23.59
N THR A 615 -0.05 1.60 -24.05
CA THR A 615 0.32 1.96 -25.43
C THR A 615 1.53 2.89 -25.42
N THR A 616 2.24 2.96 -26.54
CA THR A 616 3.56 3.59 -26.68
C THR A 616 3.61 5.05 -26.19
N GLU A 617 2.53 5.81 -26.42
CA GLU A 617 2.39 7.18 -25.91
C GLU A 617 1.78 7.25 -24.50
N CYS A 618 0.79 6.41 -24.18
CA CYS A 618 -0.04 6.58 -22.99
C CYS A 618 0.59 5.99 -21.72
N ILE A 619 1.56 5.08 -21.85
CA ILE A 619 2.22 4.41 -20.73
C ILE A 619 3.07 5.36 -19.88
N PHE A 620 3.52 6.50 -20.44
CA PHE A 620 4.33 7.50 -19.73
C PHE A 620 3.64 8.13 -18.51
N GLN A 621 2.32 7.98 -18.35
CA GLN A 621 1.63 8.33 -17.10
C GLN A 621 2.09 7.47 -15.90
N PHE A 622 2.70 6.31 -16.18
CA PHE A 622 3.27 5.37 -15.23
C PHE A 622 4.81 5.45 -15.15
N GLU A 623 5.48 6.39 -15.84
CA GLU A 623 6.95 6.55 -15.71
C GLU A 623 7.33 6.74 -14.24
N LEU A 624 8.32 5.98 -13.76
CA LEU A 624 8.83 6.09 -12.41
C LEU A 624 9.67 7.37 -12.27
N LEU A 625 9.05 8.42 -11.75
CA LEU A 625 9.61 9.77 -11.61
C LEU A 625 10.66 9.90 -10.49
N LYS A 626 11.01 8.80 -9.83
CA LYS A 626 12.00 8.71 -8.75
C LYS A 626 13.36 8.26 -9.29
N TYR A 627 14.44 8.91 -8.87
CA TYR A 627 15.80 8.63 -9.33
C TYR A 627 16.22 7.17 -9.13
N GLN A 628 16.72 6.54 -10.19
CA GLN A 628 17.28 5.19 -10.23
C GLN A 628 18.73 5.22 -10.72
N GLU A 629 19.68 5.28 -9.79
CA GLU A 629 21.11 5.46 -10.07
C GLU A 629 21.75 4.37 -10.96
N ASN A 630 21.16 3.17 -11.00
CA ASN A 630 21.68 2.04 -11.77
C ASN A 630 21.62 2.21 -13.30
N TYR A 631 20.74 3.07 -13.82
CA TYR A 631 20.59 3.28 -15.26
C TYR A 631 20.37 4.73 -15.68
N GLN A 632 19.98 5.64 -14.77
CA GLN A 632 19.71 7.04 -15.10
C GLN A 632 21.00 7.87 -15.15
N ASN A 633 21.57 7.99 -16.36
CA ASN A 633 22.92 8.50 -16.61
C ASN A 633 22.93 9.72 -17.55
N ILE A 634 24.09 10.37 -17.70
CA ILE A 634 24.27 11.58 -18.52
C ILE A 634 23.91 11.34 -20.00
N THR A 635 24.25 10.17 -20.57
CA THR A 635 23.94 9.85 -21.97
C THR A 635 22.43 9.86 -22.23
N GLY A 636 21.63 9.31 -21.32
CA GLY A 636 20.16 9.38 -21.41
C GLY A 636 19.61 10.80 -21.24
N ILE A 637 20.22 11.63 -20.38
CA ILE A 637 19.85 13.04 -20.22
C ILE A 637 20.15 13.82 -21.52
N GLU A 638 21.32 13.61 -22.11
CA GLU A 638 21.70 14.24 -23.38
C GLU A 638 20.84 13.78 -24.56
N SER A 639 20.36 12.53 -24.58
CA SER A 639 19.36 12.07 -25.55
C SER A 639 18.03 12.83 -25.44
N ILE A 640 17.62 13.24 -24.24
CA ILE A 640 16.45 14.13 -24.03
C ILE A 640 16.79 15.55 -24.48
N LEU A 641 17.92 16.12 -24.05
CA LEU A 641 18.30 17.50 -24.37
C LEU A 641 18.65 17.70 -25.86
N LYS A 642 18.97 16.63 -26.60
CA LYS A 642 19.31 16.61 -28.03
C LYS A 642 18.42 17.52 -28.86
N GLY A 643 19.06 18.39 -29.65
CA GLY A 643 18.38 19.39 -30.49
C GLY A 643 17.94 20.67 -29.74
N THR A 644 18.44 20.91 -28.53
CA THR A 644 18.19 22.15 -27.77
C THR A 644 19.48 22.82 -27.33
N ALA A 645 19.40 24.11 -26.94
CA ALA A 645 20.53 24.92 -26.48
C ALA A 645 21.23 24.41 -25.20
N MET A 646 20.68 23.39 -24.55
CA MET A 646 21.27 22.75 -23.37
C MET A 646 22.07 21.48 -23.69
N SER A 647 21.94 20.91 -24.89
CA SER A 647 22.60 19.64 -25.20
C SER A 647 24.11 19.80 -25.37
N ASN A 648 24.87 19.00 -24.63
CA ASN A 648 26.34 19.04 -24.53
C ASN A 648 26.89 20.44 -24.17
N ALA A 649 26.02 21.33 -23.68
CA ALA A 649 26.34 22.73 -23.41
C ALA A 649 26.80 22.90 -21.96
N TYR A 650 27.88 23.66 -21.80
CA TYR A 650 28.47 23.99 -20.51
C TYR A 650 28.16 25.43 -20.11
N TYR A 651 28.01 25.67 -18.81
CA TYR A 651 27.97 27.01 -18.23
C TYR A 651 28.90 27.08 -17.03
N SER A 652 29.32 28.30 -16.67
CA SER A 652 30.24 28.54 -15.56
C SER A 652 29.73 29.61 -14.60
N PHE A 653 30.09 29.47 -13.31
CA PHE A 653 29.71 30.40 -12.24
C PHE A 653 30.76 30.39 -11.12
N LEU A 654 30.74 31.40 -10.25
CA LEU A 654 31.52 31.41 -9.02
C LEU A 654 30.72 30.73 -7.90
N ASP A 655 31.33 29.79 -7.17
CA ASP A 655 30.72 29.18 -6.00
C ASP A 655 30.79 30.06 -4.73
N GLU A 656 30.27 29.57 -3.61
CA GLU A 656 30.24 30.29 -2.33
C GLU A 656 31.63 30.55 -1.73
N SER A 657 32.70 29.96 -2.28
CA SER A 657 34.10 30.25 -1.93
C SER A 657 34.78 31.22 -2.91
N GLY A 658 34.05 31.69 -3.94
CA GLY A 658 34.59 32.52 -5.03
C GLY A 658 35.35 31.71 -6.09
N MET A 659 35.31 30.37 -6.05
CA MET A 659 35.99 29.52 -7.01
C MET A 659 35.13 29.33 -8.26
N GLN A 660 35.73 29.48 -9.44
CA GLN A 660 35.02 29.21 -10.70
C GLN A 660 34.74 27.72 -10.86
N ARG A 661 33.47 27.40 -11.13
CA ARG A 661 32.97 26.07 -11.50
C ARG A 661 32.47 26.11 -12.93
N SER A 662 32.54 24.97 -13.60
CA SER A 662 31.88 24.72 -14.88
C SER A 662 31.19 23.37 -14.81
N TYR A 663 29.99 23.27 -15.39
CA TYR A 663 29.19 22.05 -15.48
C TYR A 663 28.44 22.05 -16.82
N SER A 664 28.20 20.87 -17.36
CA SER A 664 27.18 20.66 -18.39
C SER A 664 25.77 20.66 -17.77
N TYR A 665 24.76 20.88 -18.60
CA TYR A 665 23.37 20.66 -18.19
C TYR A 665 23.11 19.19 -17.83
N GLY A 666 23.68 18.24 -18.58
CA GLY A 666 23.61 16.80 -18.29
C GLY A 666 24.11 16.42 -16.89
N GLU A 667 25.30 16.88 -16.50
CA GLU A 667 25.82 16.69 -15.13
C GLU A 667 24.92 17.34 -14.08
N THR A 668 24.43 18.55 -14.34
CA THR A 668 23.59 19.30 -13.39
C THR A 668 22.24 18.64 -13.14
N PHE A 669 21.61 18.06 -14.17
CA PHE A 669 20.39 17.26 -13.97
C PHE A 669 20.65 15.99 -13.16
N LEU A 670 21.81 15.35 -13.32
CA LEU A 670 22.20 14.19 -12.52
C LEU A 670 22.47 14.56 -11.05
N GLU A 671 23.12 15.69 -10.76
CA GLU A 671 23.24 16.21 -9.40
C GLU A 671 21.89 16.64 -8.81
N ALA A 672 21.01 17.23 -9.63
CA ALA A 672 19.65 17.56 -9.23
C ALA A 672 18.84 16.31 -8.85
N ALA A 673 19.04 15.19 -9.54
CA ALA A 673 18.43 13.91 -9.21
C ALA A 673 18.98 13.30 -7.92
N LYS A 674 20.31 13.30 -7.73
CA LYS A 674 20.96 12.87 -6.47
C LYS A 674 20.49 13.69 -5.26
N TYR A 675 20.31 15.00 -5.44
CA TYR A 675 19.90 15.92 -4.37
C TYR A 675 18.41 15.81 -4.01
N SER A 676 17.54 15.65 -5.01
CA SER A 676 16.08 15.66 -4.83
C SER A 676 15.42 14.30 -4.76
N GLY A 677 16.07 13.23 -5.20
CA GLY A 677 15.45 11.91 -5.40
C GLY A 677 14.56 11.79 -6.63
N VAL A 678 14.52 12.80 -7.52
CA VAL A 678 13.68 12.82 -8.74
C VAL A 678 14.46 12.32 -9.96
N SER A 679 13.80 11.58 -10.84
CA SER A 679 14.33 11.12 -12.14
C SER A 679 14.97 12.29 -12.92
N PRO A 680 16.26 12.23 -13.31
CA PRO A 680 16.88 13.30 -14.09
C PRO A 680 16.28 13.37 -15.49
N TYR A 681 15.72 12.27 -15.99
CA TYR A 681 14.98 12.24 -17.25
C TYR A 681 13.69 13.04 -17.14
N HIS A 682 12.96 12.92 -16.02
CA HIS A 682 11.77 13.74 -15.74
C HIS A 682 12.12 15.23 -15.55
N LEU A 683 13.23 15.54 -14.87
CA LEU A 683 13.69 16.91 -14.71
C LEU A 683 14.07 17.53 -16.06
N ALA A 684 14.89 16.84 -16.86
CA ALA A 684 15.32 17.32 -18.17
C ALA A 684 14.15 17.42 -19.17
N SER A 685 13.21 16.47 -19.17
CA SER A 685 12.05 16.51 -20.07
C SER A 685 11.06 17.62 -19.70
N ARG A 686 10.83 17.89 -18.40
CA ARG A 686 10.09 19.11 -17.97
C ARG A 686 10.80 20.37 -18.42
N VAL A 687 12.08 20.56 -18.08
CA VAL A 687 12.81 21.79 -18.44
C VAL A 687 12.84 22.00 -19.97
N LYS A 688 12.97 20.92 -20.74
CA LYS A 688 12.84 20.96 -22.21
C LYS A 688 11.48 21.50 -22.68
N GLN A 689 10.38 21.15 -22.03
CA GLN A 689 9.04 21.66 -22.34
C GLN A 689 8.80 23.08 -21.79
N GLU A 690 9.34 23.41 -20.62
CA GLU A 690 9.05 24.65 -19.86
C GLU A 690 9.88 25.87 -20.31
N VAL A 691 11.11 25.67 -20.81
CA VAL A 691 12.00 26.78 -21.26
C VAL A 691 12.59 26.61 -22.66
N VAL A 692 12.31 25.49 -23.34
CA VAL A 692 12.56 25.21 -24.77
C VAL A 692 11.86 26.18 -25.75
N THR A 693 12.45 27.33 -26.09
CA THR A 693 11.84 28.23 -27.11
C THR A 693 12.31 27.97 -28.55
N GLY A 694 13.45 27.30 -28.73
CA GLY A 694 13.96 26.88 -30.04
C GLY A 694 15.29 26.13 -29.95
N PRO A 695 15.86 25.63 -31.07
CA PRO A 695 17.06 24.80 -31.05
C PRO A 695 18.28 25.45 -30.38
N TYR A 696 18.36 26.79 -30.42
CA TYR A 696 19.45 27.59 -29.85
C TYR A 696 18.96 28.67 -28.87
N THR A 697 17.69 28.65 -28.47
CA THR A 697 17.07 29.70 -27.66
C THR A 697 16.30 29.12 -26.47
N LEU A 698 16.39 29.81 -25.33
CA LEU A 698 15.68 29.47 -24.10
C LEU A 698 14.73 30.61 -23.69
N SER A 699 13.86 30.35 -22.72
CA SER A 699 12.99 31.34 -22.10
C SER A 699 13.77 32.45 -21.37
N GLY A 700 13.19 33.66 -21.31
CA GLY A 700 13.69 34.75 -20.47
C GLY A 700 13.71 34.44 -18.97
N SER A 701 13.04 33.39 -18.51
CA SER A 701 13.16 32.88 -17.13
C SER A 701 14.52 32.25 -16.81
N VAL A 702 15.35 31.96 -17.81
CA VAL A 702 16.66 31.29 -17.64
C VAL A 702 17.82 32.00 -18.33
N SER A 703 17.62 33.21 -18.87
CA SER A 703 18.69 33.94 -19.56
C SER A 703 19.72 34.60 -18.61
N GLY A 704 19.38 34.78 -17.33
CA GLY A 704 20.19 35.57 -16.39
C GLY A 704 20.25 37.08 -16.68
N THR A 705 19.57 37.54 -17.74
CA THR A 705 19.62 38.92 -18.27
C THR A 705 18.27 39.64 -18.24
N TYR A 706 17.26 39.05 -17.60
CA TYR A 706 15.90 39.60 -17.56
C TYR A 706 15.85 40.90 -16.71
N PRO A 707 15.34 42.03 -17.25
CA PRO A 707 15.37 43.33 -16.55
C PRO A 707 14.80 43.34 -15.13
N GLY A 708 15.60 43.82 -14.17
CA GLY A 708 15.31 43.87 -12.73
C GLY A 708 15.55 42.56 -11.96
N TYR A 709 15.87 41.48 -12.68
CA TYR A 709 16.16 40.13 -12.18
C TYR A 709 17.42 39.54 -12.81
N GLU A 710 18.39 40.41 -13.12
CA GLU A 710 19.71 40.07 -13.62
C GLU A 710 20.44 39.15 -12.63
N GLY A 711 21.04 38.08 -13.16
CA GLY A 711 21.71 37.04 -12.37
C GLY A 711 20.77 36.00 -11.73
N TYR A 712 19.45 36.05 -11.95
CA TYR A 712 18.51 35.06 -11.41
C TYR A 712 17.95 34.15 -12.51
N TYR A 713 17.67 32.88 -12.14
CA TYR A 713 17.28 31.83 -13.07
C TYR A 713 16.15 30.97 -12.50
N ASN A 714 15.20 30.52 -13.32
CA ASN A 714 14.11 29.62 -12.93
C ASN A 714 13.75 28.67 -14.08
N PHE A 715 14.27 27.44 -14.02
CA PHE A 715 14.12 26.42 -15.08
C PHE A 715 12.81 25.62 -15.02
N TYR A 716 12.06 25.70 -13.91
CA TYR A 716 10.84 24.91 -13.67
C TYR A 716 9.59 25.78 -13.50
N ASN A 717 9.66 27.07 -13.87
CA ASN A 717 8.58 28.06 -13.73
C ASN A 717 7.95 28.13 -12.31
N ILE A 718 8.72 27.80 -11.26
CA ILE A 718 8.22 27.75 -9.88
C ILE A 718 7.86 29.16 -9.41
N GLY A 719 6.62 29.35 -8.98
CA GLY A 719 6.09 30.67 -8.59
C GLY A 719 5.75 31.60 -9.76
N ALA A 720 5.80 31.11 -11.01
CA ALA A 720 5.39 31.85 -12.21
C ALA A 720 3.86 31.89 -12.38
N ASN A 721 3.14 32.24 -11.30
CA ASN A 721 1.69 32.39 -11.35
C ASN A 721 1.31 33.45 -12.38
N ASP A 722 0.35 33.12 -13.24
CA ASP A 722 -0.06 34.01 -14.32
C ASP A 722 -0.82 35.24 -13.78
N SER A 723 -0.70 36.35 -14.48
CA SER A 723 -1.29 37.63 -14.09
C SER A 723 -1.55 38.48 -15.33
N ALA A 724 -2.74 39.09 -15.39
CA ALA A 724 -3.17 39.95 -16.48
C ALA A 724 -2.04 40.94 -16.90
N GLY A 725 -1.56 40.80 -18.13
CA GLY A 725 -0.37 41.51 -18.64
C GLY A 725 0.91 40.67 -18.78
N GLY A 726 0.86 39.34 -18.66
CA GLY A 726 1.99 38.45 -19.01
C GLY A 726 3.09 38.37 -17.94
N GLY A 727 2.74 38.48 -16.67
CA GLY A 727 3.69 38.60 -15.55
C GLY A 727 4.42 37.31 -15.12
N ALA A 728 4.11 36.15 -15.71
CA ALA A 728 4.58 34.84 -15.24
C ALA A 728 6.11 34.75 -15.03
N ILE A 729 6.93 35.11 -16.04
CA ILE A 729 8.41 35.10 -15.94
C ILE A 729 8.89 36.01 -14.80
N LYS A 730 8.32 37.21 -14.68
CA LYS A 730 8.66 38.19 -13.63
C LYS A 730 8.31 37.66 -12.23
N ASN A 731 7.21 36.93 -12.09
CA ASN A 731 6.80 36.29 -10.85
C ASN A 731 7.71 35.09 -10.49
N GLY A 732 8.05 34.26 -11.46
CA GLY A 732 8.99 33.15 -11.30
C GLY A 732 10.41 33.61 -10.93
N LEU A 733 10.90 34.71 -11.52
CA LEU A 733 12.19 35.30 -11.16
C LEU A 733 12.13 36.05 -9.81
N LYS A 734 10.98 36.62 -9.44
CA LYS A 734 10.76 37.12 -8.08
C LYS A 734 10.82 36.01 -7.03
N PHE A 735 10.30 34.82 -7.34
CA PHE A 735 10.50 33.65 -6.47
C PHE A 735 11.97 33.20 -6.44
N ALA A 736 12.64 33.10 -7.59
CA ALA A 736 14.06 32.75 -7.69
C ALA A 736 14.98 33.66 -6.84
N LYS A 737 14.60 34.94 -6.70
CA LYS A 737 15.32 35.96 -5.94
C LYS A 737 15.01 35.98 -4.43
N ASN A 738 13.76 35.75 -4.04
CA ASN A 738 13.30 35.97 -2.65
C ASN A 738 12.83 34.70 -1.92
N GLY A 739 12.35 33.70 -2.66
CA GLY A 739 11.81 32.44 -2.16
C GLY A 739 10.59 32.58 -1.25
N THR A 740 10.56 31.72 -0.24
CA THR A 740 9.53 31.69 0.82
C THR A 740 9.95 32.55 2.01
N THR A 741 9.04 32.79 2.96
CA THR A 741 9.35 33.41 4.26
C THR A 741 10.12 32.48 5.21
N ASN A 742 10.37 31.23 4.85
CA ASN A 742 11.05 30.25 5.68
C ASN A 742 12.50 30.03 5.22
N ALA A 743 13.46 30.52 6.00
CA ALA A 743 14.90 30.41 5.69
C ALA A 743 15.39 28.96 5.56
N ALA A 744 14.84 28.00 6.31
CA ALA A 744 15.21 26.59 6.20
C ALA A 744 14.68 25.95 4.90
N THR A 745 13.47 26.34 4.48
CA THR A 745 12.91 25.97 3.16
C THR A 745 13.73 26.57 2.03
N ASN A 746 14.11 27.85 2.13
CA ASN A 746 14.93 28.51 1.11
C ASN A 746 16.33 27.87 1.00
N ALA A 747 16.94 27.46 2.12
CA ALA A 747 18.21 26.72 2.12
C ALA A 747 18.09 25.35 1.43
N LEU A 748 17.03 24.57 1.70
CA LEU A 748 16.76 23.30 1.01
C LEU A 748 16.48 23.51 -0.50
N TYR A 749 15.84 24.61 -0.87
CA TYR A 749 15.62 24.96 -2.27
C TYR A 749 16.82 25.69 -2.90
N MET A 750 17.96 25.83 -2.22
CA MET A 750 19.14 26.59 -2.67
C MET A 750 18.88 28.06 -3.08
N ILE A 751 17.79 28.68 -2.61
CA ILE A 751 17.43 30.07 -2.92
C ILE A 751 18.39 31.01 -2.16
N PRO A 752 18.89 32.10 -2.78
CA PRO A 752 18.58 32.60 -4.12
C PRO A 752 19.21 31.77 -5.26
N TRP A 753 18.50 31.67 -6.38
CA TRP A 753 18.93 30.97 -7.60
C TRP A 753 19.81 31.87 -8.48
N THR A 754 21.00 32.19 -7.98
CA THR A 754 21.97 33.12 -8.60
C THR A 754 22.79 32.53 -9.75
N ASN A 755 22.56 31.27 -10.11
CA ASN A 755 23.17 30.58 -11.26
C ASN A 755 22.32 29.37 -11.66
N PRO A 756 22.51 28.79 -12.87
CA PRO A 756 21.72 27.65 -13.32
C PRO A 756 21.84 26.40 -12.43
N TYR A 757 22.99 26.16 -11.80
CA TYR A 757 23.17 25.00 -10.90
C TYR A 757 22.23 25.10 -9.70
N ARG A 758 22.19 26.24 -9.01
CA ARG A 758 21.28 26.47 -7.88
C ARG A 758 19.80 26.39 -8.31
N ALA A 759 19.48 26.88 -9.50
CA ALA A 759 18.12 26.85 -10.03
C ALA A 759 17.65 25.42 -10.37
N ILE A 760 18.49 24.62 -11.04
CA ILE A 760 18.16 23.27 -11.48
C ILE A 760 18.20 22.27 -10.30
N VAL A 761 19.24 22.33 -9.46
CA VAL A 761 19.39 21.43 -8.30
C VAL A 761 18.45 21.82 -7.16
N GLY A 762 18.33 23.11 -6.84
CA GLY A 762 17.44 23.60 -5.79
C GLY A 762 15.96 23.51 -6.17
N GLY A 763 15.63 23.78 -7.43
CA GLY A 763 14.28 23.67 -7.97
C GLY A 763 13.77 22.22 -8.08
N SER A 764 14.65 21.24 -8.33
CA SER A 764 14.21 19.83 -8.37
C SER A 764 13.71 19.34 -7.00
N TYR A 765 14.28 19.84 -5.90
CA TYR A 765 13.83 19.50 -4.54
C TYR A 765 12.39 19.97 -4.27
N PHE A 766 11.98 21.13 -4.82
CA PHE A 766 10.59 21.62 -4.74
C PHE A 766 9.62 20.62 -5.39
N LEU A 767 9.95 20.11 -6.58
CA LEU A 767 9.15 19.12 -7.31
C LEU A 767 9.11 17.76 -6.59
N GLY A 768 10.27 17.27 -6.12
CA GLY A 768 10.39 15.95 -5.50
C GLY A 768 9.73 15.83 -4.13
N ASN A 769 9.92 16.83 -3.26
CA ASN A 769 9.45 16.81 -1.87
C ASN A 769 7.91 16.81 -1.74
N GLY A 770 7.21 17.42 -2.71
CA GLY A 770 5.75 17.53 -2.68
C GLY A 770 5.03 16.19 -2.86
N TYR A 771 5.50 15.34 -3.79
CA TYR A 771 4.74 14.16 -4.26
C TYR A 771 5.61 12.91 -4.43
N ILE A 772 6.65 12.99 -5.26
CA ILE A 772 7.50 11.86 -5.66
C ILE A 772 8.14 11.20 -4.43
N ASN A 773 8.75 11.98 -3.54
CA ASN A 773 9.37 11.47 -2.31
C ASN A 773 8.36 11.01 -1.24
N ARG A 774 7.05 11.26 -1.43
CA ARG A 774 6.00 10.63 -0.62
C ARG A 774 5.70 9.21 -1.10
N GLY A 775 5.98 8.89 -2.37
CA GLY A 775 5.53 7.67 -3.05
C GLY A 775 4.44 7.92 -4.09
N GLN A 776 4.14 9.19 -4.41
CA GLN A 776 3.35 9.54 -5.59
C GLN A 776 4.34 9.79 -6.74
N ASP A 777 5.06 8.74 -7.12
CA ASP A 777 6.20 8.76 -8.03
C ASP A 777 5.85 8.33 -9.47
N THR A 778 4.58 8.43 -9.86
CA THR A 778 4.10 8.46 -11.25
C THR A 778 3.02 9.54 -11.42
N ILE A 779 2.74 9.98 -12.64
CA ILE A 779 1.67 10.97 -12.91
C ILE A 779 0.31 10.40 -12.49
N TYR A 780 0.08 9.10 -12.73
CA TYR A 780 -1.10 8.37 -12.25
C TYR A 780 -1.24 8.43 -10.72
N LEU A 781 -0.17 8.13 -9.96
CA LEU A 781 -0.20 8.18 -8.49
C LEU A 781 -0.32 9.62 -7.95
N GLN A 782 0.07 10.62 -8.74
CA GLN A 782 -0.19 12.03 -8.45
C GLN A 782 -1.67 12.39 -8.65
N LYS A 783 -2.36 11.82 -9.65
CA LYS A 783 -3.80 12.03 -9.84
C LYS A 783 -4.69 11.25 -8.86
N PHE A 784 -4.45 9.96 -8.64
CA PHE A 784 -5.41 9.11 -7.90
C PHE A 784 -4.98 8.75 -6.46
N ASN A 785 -3.71 9.00 -6.11
CA ASN A 785 -3.07 8.63 -4.84
C ASN A 785 -3.54 7.31 -4.22
N VAL A 786 -3.42 6.21 -4.96
CA VAL A 786 -3.64 4.85 -4.45
C VAL A 786 -2.42 4.33 -3.68
N THR A 787 -1.77 5.21 -2.90
CA THR A 787 -0.61 4.89 -2.06
C THR A 787 -1.02 4.75 -0.59
N PRO A 788 -0.25 4.05 0.26
CA PRO A 788 -0.53 3.95 1.70
C PRO A 788 -0.45 5.28 2.49
N LYS A 789 -0.10 6.41 1.85
CA LYS A 789 0.03 7.72 2.52
C LYS A 789 -1.05 8.68 2.04
N SER A 790 -2.02 8.93 2.91
CA SER A 790 -3.17 9.80 2.61
C SER A 790 -3.97 9.30 1.39
N THR A 791 -4.16 7.98 1.30
CA THR A 791 -4.83 7.28 0.18
C THR A 791 -6.10 8.00 -0.27
N TYR A 792 -6.29 8.13 -1.58
CA TYR A 792 -7.36 8.87 -2.26
C TYR A 792 -7.36 10.41 -2.07
N TYR A 793 -6.67 10.94 -1.06
CA TYR A 793 -6.46 12.37 -0.84
C TYR A 793 -5.08 12.82 -1.34
N HIS A 794 -4.74 14.11 -1.21
CA HIS A 794 -3.46 14.66 -1.70
C HIS A 794 -3.23 14.37 -3.20
N GLN A 795 -4.31 14.45 -3.98
CA GLN A 795 -4.28 14.42 -5.44
C GLN A 795 -3.74 15.76 -5.96
N TYR A 796 -2.84 15.73 -6.94
CA TYR A 796 -2.24 16.93 -7.55
C TYR A 796 -3.25 17.76 -8.37
N MET A 797 -4.30 17.10 -8.88
CA MET A 797 -5.21 17.63 -9.88
C MET A 797 -6.57 16.92 -9.82
N THR A 798 -7.64 17.63 -10.15
CA THR A 798 -9.02 17.11 -10.17
C THR A 798 -9.41 16.50 -11.52
N ASN A 799 -8.82 16.96 -12.62
CA ASN A 799 -9.13 16.47 -13.96
C ASN A 799 -8.80 14.97 -14.12
N VAL A 800 -9.82 14.16 -14.39
CA VAL A 800 -9.70 12.70 -14.51
C VAL A 800 -8.89 12.25 -15.74
N GLU A 801 -8.87 13.03 -16.83
CA GLU A 801 -8.15 12.68 -18.06
C GLU A 801 -6.67 13.14 -18.07
N ALA A 802 -6.22 13.82 -17.01
CA ALA A 802 -4.91 14.46 -16.97
C ALA A 802 -3.70 13.50 -17.05
N PRO A 803 -3.65 12.34 -16.35
CA PRO A 803 -2.53 11.41 -16.47
C PRO A 803 -2.33 10.91 -17.91
N TRP A 804 -3.42 10.55 -18.58
CA TRP A 804 -3.41 10.17 -19.99
C TRP A 804 -2.93 11.32 -20.89
N ALA A 805 -3.46 12.54 -20.70
CA ALA A 805 -3.11 13.70 -21.51
C ALA A 805 -1.67 14.19 -21.28
N GLU A 806 -1.13 14.07 -20.07
CA GLU A 806 0.25 14.44 -19.73
C GLU A 806 1.25 13.37 -20.18
N GLY A 807 0.97 12.07 -19.97
CA GLY A 807 1.83 10.98 -20.43
C GLY A 807 2.12 11.07 -21.93
N ARG A 808 1.10 11.34 -22.74
CA ARG A 808 1.26 11.55 -24.20
C ARG A 808 2.11 12.77 -24.58
N LYS A 809 2.19 13.81 -23.72
CA LYS A 809 3.10 14.95 -23.93
C LYS A 809 4.54 14.60 -23.51
N VAL A 810 4.68 13.84 -22.43
CA VAL A 810 5.99 13.38 -21.93
C VAL A 810 6.65 12.47 -22.95
N SER A 811 5.94 11.51 -23.55
CA SER A 811 6.50 10.56 -24.54
C SER A 811 7.26 11.23 -25.70
N ALA A 812 6.78 12.39 -26.18
CA ALA A 812 7.41 13.16 -27.24
C ALA A 812 8.83 13.66 -26.90
N ALA A 813 9.17 13.83 -25.61
CA ALA A 813 10.52 14.19 -25.18
C ALA A 813 11.51 13.01 -25.24
N TYR A 814 11.02 11.76 -25.24
CA TYR A 814 11.79 10.53 -25.13
C TYR A 814 11.98 9.83 -26.49
N LEU A 815 11.50 10.41 -27.60
CA LEU A 815 11.63 9.86 -28.97
C LEU A 815 13.08 9.53 -29.42
N ASN A 816 14.09 10.13 -28.77
CA ASN A 816 15.51 9.88 -29.03
C ASN A 816 16.15 8.84 -28.07
N MET A 817 15.36 8.13 -27.26
CA MET A 817 15.85 7.26 -26.17
C MET A 817 15.62 5.76 -26.43
N THR A 818 15.75 5.31 -27.68
CA THR A 818 15.60 3.90 -28.09
C THR A 818 16.42 2.92 -27.24
N ASP A 819 17.66 3.31 -26.94
CA ASP A 819 18.67 2.46 -26.31
C ASP A 819 18.85 2.75 -24.81
N THR A 820 17.92 3.47 -24.20
CA THR A 820 17.99 3.87 -22.78
C THR A 820 16.84 3.25 -21.98
N PRO A 821 17.10 2.58 -20.84
CA PRO A 821 16.05 2.03 -20.02
C PRO A 821 15.11 3.09 -19.44
N ILE A 822 13.80 2.83 -19.55
CA ILE A 822 12.72 3.57 -18.90
C ILE A 822 11.97 2.57 -18.01
N VAL A 823 11.73 2.93 -16.75
CA VAL A 823 10.95 2.10 -15.81
C VAL A 823 9.54 2.67 -15.70
N PHE A 824 8.54 1.81 -15.89
CA PHE A 824 7.13 2.13 -15.69
C PHE A 824 6.61 1.40 -14.45
N SER A 825 6.10 2.14 -13.47
CA SER A 825 5.50 1.65 -12.22
C SER A 825 3.98 1.63 -12.38
N ILE A 826 3.47 0.50 -12.89
CA ILE A 826 2.10 0.33 -13.38
C ILE A 826 1.21 -0.20 -12.24
N PRO A 827 0.13 0.48 -11.86
CA PRO A 827 -0.76 0.03 -10.79
C PRO A 827 -1.41 -1.33 -11.07
N VAL A 828 -1.51 -2.16 -10.02
CA VAL A 828 -2.29 -3.39 -9.99
C VAL A 828 -3.23 -3.35 -8.79
N TYR A 829 -4.50 -3.68 -9.00
CA TYR A 829 -5.55 -3.68 -7.98
C TYR A 829 -6.06 -5.09 -7.71
N LEU A 830 -6.57 -5.31 -6.49
CA LEU A 830 -7.26 -6.54 -6.13
C LEU A 830 -8.66 -6.56 -6.75
N ASN A 831 -9.12 -7.71 -7.23
CA ASN A 831 -10.44 -7.92 -7.84
C ASN A 831 -10.79 -6.94 -8.98
N MET A 832 -9.86 -6.66 -9.89
CA MET A 832 -10.19 -5.93 -11.12
C MET A 832 -11.19 -6.71 -12.00
N PRO A 833 -12.01 -6.02 -12.82
CA PRO A 833 -12.83 -6.66 -13.84
C PRO A 833 -11.97 -7.50 -14.81
N SER A 834 -12.50 -8.62 -15.28
CA SER A 834 -11.75 -9.58 -16.12
C SER A 834 -11.27 -8.99 -17.46
N GLN A 835 -11.98 -7.98 -17.97
CA GLN A 835 -11.60 -7.16 -19.12
C GLN A 835 -11.28 -5.73 -18.69
N PRO A 836 -10.51 -4.95 -19.47
CA PRO A 836 -10.30 -3.53 -19.23
C PRO A 836 -11.63 -2.77 -19.14
N ALA A 837 -11.73 -1.81 -18.23
CA ALA A 837 -12.92 -0.98 -18.06
C ALA A 837 -13.25 -0.24 -19.38
N PRO A 838 -14.43 -0.47 -19.99
CA PRO A 838 -14.71 0.03 -21.33
C PRO A 838 -14.83 1.55 -21.35
N ARG A 839 -14.46 2.16 -22.47
CA ARG A 839 -14.73 3.57 -22.75
C ARG A 839 -16.24 3.84 -22.61
N PRO A 840 -16.67 4.90 -21.91
CA PRO A 840 -18.09 5.28 -21.83
C PRO A 840 -18.78 5.29 -23.20
N THR A 841 -19.82 4.47 -23.31
CA THR A 841 -20.70 4.37 -24.47
C THR A 841 -21.79 5.44 -24.40
N THR A 842 -22.24 5.94 -25.55
CA THR A 842 -23.22 7.03 -25.66
C THR A 842 -24.41 6.85 -24.72
N LYS A 843 -24.67 7.85 -23.88
CA LYS A 843 -25.89 7.95 -23.05
C LYS A 843 -26.65 9.22 -23.41
N PHE A 844 -27.97 9.14 -23.30
CA PHE A 844 -28.89 10.25 -23.53
C PHE A 844 -29.36 10.86 -22.19
N ASN A 845 -29.97 12.04 -22.22
CA ASN A 845 -30.41 12.75 -21.02
C ASN A 845 -31.66 12.07 -20.37
N PRO A 846 -31.59 11.63 -19.10
CA PRO A 846 -32.71 10.96 -18.42
C PRO A 846 -33.73 11.89 -17.74
N ASN A 847 -33.62 13.22 -17.92
CA ASN A 847 -34.46 14.16 -17.18
C ASN A 847 -35.88 14.30 -17.75
N ASN A 848 -36.76 13.41 -17.31
CA ASN A 848 -38.19 13.36 -17.58
C ASN A 848 -39.06 14.22 -16.63
N ARG A 849 -38.51 15.24 -15.96
CA ARG A 849 -39.32 16.04 -15.03
C ARG A 849 -40.19 17.08 -15.74
N LEU A 850 -41.37 17.35 -15.19
CA LEU A 850 -42.11 18.57 -15.49
C LEU A 850 -41.45 19.79 -14.84
N LYS A 851 -41.42 20.91 -15.56
CA LYS A 851 -41.03 22.24 -15.10
C LYS A 851 -42.22 23.01 -14.52
N SER A 852 -43.40 22.76 -15.04
CA SER A 852 -44.67 23.34 -14.59
C SER A 852 -45.82 22.43 -15.00
N LEU A 853 -46.83 22.34 -14.14
CA LEU A 853 -48.15 21.77 -14.43
C LEU A 853 -49.21 22.79 -13.99
N LYS A 854 -50.19 23.05 -14.85
CA LYS A 854 -51.37 23.87 -14.58
C LYS A 854 -52.60 23.20 -15.18
N VAL A 855 -53.72 23.28 -14.47
CA VAL A 855 -55.06 22.95 -14.98
C VAL A 855 -55.85 24.26 -15.04
N LEU A 856 -56.52 24.52 -16.16
CA LEU A 856 -57.37 25.69 -16.37
C LEU A 856 -58.80 25.26 -16.69
N ASP A 857 -59.77 26.11 -16.37
CA ASP A 857 -61.12 26.02 -16.94
C ASP A 857 -61.17 26.60 -18.38
N MET A 858 -62.34 26.50 -19.03
CA MET A 858 -62.58 27.07 -20.37
C MET A 858 -62.52 28.61 -20.42
N ASN A 859 -62.48 29.30 -19.28
CA ASN A 859 -62.27 30.74 -19.17
C ASN A 859 -60.78 31.11 -18.94
N ALA A 860 -59.88 30.12 -19.05
CA ALA A 860 -58.46 30.20 -18.73
C ALA A 860 -58.13 30.56 -17.27
N LYS A 861 -59.08 30.38 -16.34
CA LYS A 861 -58.86 30.54 -14.90
C LYS A 861 -58.18 29.28 -14.35
N GLU A 862 -57.12 29.48 -13.57
CA GLU A 862 -56.33 28.39 -13.01
C GLU A 862 -57.05 27.68 -11.86
N LEU A 863 -57.13 26.35 -11.95
CA LEU A 863 -57.76 25.46 -10.99
C LEU A 863 -56.70 24.89 -10.04
N THR A 864 -56.95 24.97 -8.73
CA THR A 864 -55.96 24.65 -7.70
C THR A 864 -55.85 23.15 -7.45
N ILE A 865 -54.87 22.51 -8.11
CA ILE A 865 -54.50 21.13 -7.81
C ILE A 865 -53.85 21.01 -6.42
N THR A 866 -54.11 19.88 -5.75
CA THR A 866 -53.57 19.53 -4.43
C THR A 866 -52.80 18.20 -4.51
N PRO A 867 -51.57 18.09 -3.98
CA PRO A 867 -50.75 19.18 -3.42
C PRO A 867 -50.35 20.19 -4.51
N THR A 868 -49.83 21.36 -4.10
CA THR A 868 -49.27 22.34 -5.05
C THR A 868 -48.14 21.71 -5.86
N PHE A 869 -48.09 21.96 -7.17
CA PHE A 869 -47.14 21.35 -8.10
C PHE A 869 -45.68 21.32 -7.59
N SER A 870 -45.08 20.12 -7.62
CA SER A 870 -43.66 19.89 -7.44
C SER A 870 -43.12 18.98 -8.53
N GLN A 871 -41.90 19.23 -8.98
CA GLN A 871 -41.24 18.43 -10.03
C GLN A 871 -40.97 16.97 -9.61
N THR A 872 -41.06 16.67 -8.31
CA THR A 872 -40.87 15.34 -7.72
C THR A 872 -42.14 14.77 -7.10
N GLU A 873 -43.29 15.42 -7.31
CA GLU A 873 -44.59 14.87 -6.97
C GLU A 873 -45.33 14.51 -8.27
N TYR A 874 -45.91 13.32 -8.28
CA TYR A 874 -46.45 12.65 -9.45
C TYR A 874 -47.97 12.45 -9.33
N ASN A 875 -48.56 12.59 -8.14
CA ASN A 875 -49.98 12.40 -7.91
C ASN A 875 -50.64 13.70 -7.45
N TYR A 876 -51.67 14.11 -8.19
CA TYR A 876 -52.44 15.32 -7.94
C TYR A 876 -53.93 15.02 -7.86
N PHE A 877 -54.64 15.87 -7.13
CA PHE A 877 -56.07 15.80 -6.88
C PHE A 877 -56.70 17.16 -7.16
N LEU A 878 -57.87 17.16 -7.79
CA LEU A 878 -58.70 18.33 -8.03
C LEU A 878 -60.17 17.94 -7.84
N ILE A 879 -60.96 18.88 -7.34
CA ILE A 879 -62.43 18.80 -7.37
C ILE A 879 -62.92 19.98 -8.20
N VAL A 880 -63.82 19.72 -9.14
CA VAL A 880 -64.47 20.73 -10.00
C VAL A 880 -65.99 20.60 -9.90
N PRO A 881 -66.75 21.71 -9.99
CA PRO A 881 -68.21 21.62 -10.03
C PRO A 881 -68.72 20.91 -11.30
N GLU A 882 -69.93 20.38 -11.24
CA GLU A 882 -70.64 19.72 -12.34
C GLU A 882 -70.62 20.49 -13.68
N ASP A 883 -70.60 21.84 -13.67
CA ASP A 883 -70.57 22.67 -14.88
C ASP A 883 -69.23 22.68 -15.63
N VAL A 884 -68.13 22.27 -14.99
CA VAL A 884 -66.78 22.19 -15.59
C VAL A 884 -66.63 20.88 -16.39
N THR A 885 -67.31 20.80 -17.53
CA THR A 885 -67.27 19.65 -18.44
C THR A 885 -65.96 19.53 -19.22
N THR A 886 -65.14 20.58 -19.30
CA THR A 886 -63.86 20.60 -20.03
C THR A 886 -62.82 21.41 -19.27
N ILE A 887 -61.58 20.92 -19.26
CA ILE A 887 -60.40 21.61 -18.73
C ILE A 887 -59.27 21.68 -19.76
N GLU A 888 -58.33 22.60 -19.58
CA GLU A 888 -57.08 22.66 -20.33
C GLU A 888 -55.87 22.38 -19.43
N ILE A 889 -55.07 21.37 -19.79
CA ILE A 889 -53.84 21.01 -19.11
C ILE A 889 -52.65 21.67 -19.83
N LYS A 890 -52.04 22.67 -19.17
CA LYS A 890 -50.81 23.30 -19.62
C LYS A 890 -49.62 22.78 -18.81
N ALA A 891 -48.82 21.92 -19.45
CA ALA A 891 -47.60 21.35 -18.89
C ALA A 891 -46.36 21.71 -19.74
N ALA A 892 -45.17 21.70 -19.14
CA ALA A 892 -43.90 21.88 -19.83
C ALA A 892 -42.80 21.07 -19.16
N THR A 893 -41.86 20.52 -19.94
CA THR A 893 -40.73 19.72 -19.45
C THR A 893 -39.59 20.58 -18.88
N VAL A 894 -38.74 19.99 -18.01
CA VAL A 894 -37.48 20.61 -17.58
C VAL A 894 -36.44 20.51 -18.68
N SER A 895 -36.18 19.31 -19.19
CA SER A 895 -35.24 19.13 -20.31
C SER A 895 -35.90 19.46 -21.64
N LYS A 896 -35.20 20.25 -22.46
CA LYS A 896 -35.56 20.50 -23.86
C LYS A 896 -35.43 19.27 -24.76
N LYS A 897 -34.83 18.19 -24.26
CA LYS A 897 -34.67 16.90 -24.95
C LYS A 897 -35.77 15.88 -24.57
N ALA A 898 -36.57 16.17 -23.54
CA ALA A 898 -37.68 15.32 -23.13
C ALA A 898 -38.97 15.67 -23.90
N THR A 899 -39.73 14.65 -24.28
CA THR A 899 -41.03 14.77 -24.98
C THR A 899 -42.17 14.70 -23.98
N LEU A 900 -43.19 15.54 -24.17
CA LEU A 900 -44.44 15.51 -23.42
C LEU A 900 -45.48 14.70 -24.20
N GLY A 901 -46.03 13.64 -23.63
CA GLY A 901 -46.98 12.73 -24.29
C GLY A 901 -48.46 12.99 -23.99
N GLY A 902 -48.81 14.08 -23.28
CA GLY A 902 -50.19 14.43 -22.95
C GLY A 902 -50.35 15.90 -22.56
N GLY A 903 -51.60 16.36 -22.47
CA GLY A 903 -51.96 17.76 -22.17
C GLY A 903 -52.95 18.33 -23.20
N GLY A 904 -53.21 19.63 -23.15
CA GLY A 904 -54.25 20.28 -23.96
C GLY A 904 -55.64 20.12 -23.35
N PHE A 905 -56.68 20.17 -24.18
CA PHE A 905 -58.07 20.09 -23.71
C PHE A 905 -58.51 18.66 -23.41
N VAL A 906 -59.13 18.45 -22.25
CA VAL A 906 -59.67 17.15 -21.80
C VAL A 906 -61.13 17.31 -21.37
N GLN A 907 -61.99 16.43 -21.87
CA GLN A 907 -63.40 16.31 -21.46
C GLN A 907 -63.50 15.52 -20.15
N LEU A 908 -64.39 15.94 -19.24
CA LEU A 908 -64.59 15.30 -17.94
C LEU A 908 -65.94 14.60 -17.86
N ALA A 909 -65.94 13.30 -17.62
CA ALA A 909 -67.12 12.53 -17.25
C ALA A 909 -67.62 12.95 -15.85
N ASP A 910 -68.86 12.59 -15.51
CA ASP A 910 -69.40 12.82 -14.17
C ASP A 910 -68.66 11.94 -13.14
N GLY A 911 -68.34 12.48 -11.97
CA GLY A 911 -67.57 11.77 -10.95
C GLY A 911 -66.06 11.69 -11.25
N ASN A 912 -65.48 10.49 -11.12
CA ASN A 912 -64.02 10.30 -11.11
C ASN A 912 -63.41 10.25 -12.51
N ASN A 913 -62.41 11.09 -12.76
CA ASN A 913 -61.60 11.14 -13.96
C ASN A 913 -60.12 10.98 -13.59
N GLU A 914 -59.38 10.13 -14.31
CA GLU A 914 -57.92 9.99 -14.16
C GLU A 914 -57.24 10.48 -15.43
N ILE A 915 -56.29 11.41 -15.31
CA ILE A 915 -55.56 11.97 -16.44
C ILE A 915 -54.06 11.83 -16.22
N VAL A 916 -53.44 10.95 -17.00
CA VAL A 916 -51.99 10.69 -16.96
C VAL A 916 -51.25 11.57 -17.97
N ILE A 917 -50.21 12.26 -17.51
CA ILE A 917 -49.34 13.11 -18.33
C ILE A 917 -47.95 12.48 -18.35
N PRO A 918 -47.63 11.60 -19.32
CA PRO A 918 -46.32 11.01 -19.43
C PRO A 918 -45.31 12.01 -19.97
N VAL A 919 -44.15 12.08 -19.33
CA VAL A 919 -42.95 12.78 -19.83
C VAL A 919 -41.89 11.73 -20.14
N ILE A 920 -41.39 11.74 -21.36
CA ILE A 920 -40.44 10.75 -21.88
C ILE A 920 -39.08 11.45 -22.02
N ALA A 921 -38.07 10.98 -21.30
CA ALA A 921 -36.71 11.49 -21.40
C ALA A 921 -36.03 11.10 -22.73
N GLU A 922 -34.87 11.70 -23.02
CA GLU A 922 -34.11 11.44 -24.25
C GLU A 922 -33.57 9.99 -24.33
N ASN A 923 -33.37 9.35 -23.17
CA ASN A 923 -33.01 7.92 -23.09
C ASN A 923 -34.23 6.97 -23.08
N GLY A 924 -35.45 7.50 -23.10
CA GLY A 924 -36.70 6.73 -23.00
C GLY A 924 -37.27 6.56 -21.59
N ASP A 925 -36.60 7.04 -20.52
CA ASP A 925 -37.15 6.95 -19.15
C ASP A 925 -38.46 7.75 -19.04
N VAL A 926 -39.55 7.10 -18.66
CA VAL A 926 -40.87 7.75 -18.52
C VAL A 926 -41.12 8.15 -17.06
N ALA A 927 -41.63 9.35 -16.85
CA ALA A 927 -42.26 9.77 -15.59
C ALA A 927 -43.71 10.16 -15.86
N GLU A 928 -44.63 9.57 -15.11
CA GLU A 928 -46.07 9.78 -15.27
C GLU A 928 -46.57 10.73 -14.18
N TYR A 929 -47.18 11.85 -14.59
CA TYR A 929 -47.79 12.82 -13.69
C TYR A 929 -49.32 12.70 -13.80
N THR A 930 -49.95 12.11 -12.79
CA THR A 930 -51.39 11.79 -12.78
C THR A 930 -52.19 12.85 -12.03
N ILE A 931 -53.27 13.32 -12.65
CA ILE A 931 -54.27 14.18 -12.01
C ILE A 931 -55.57 13.39 -11.87
N ASN A 932 -56.00 13.20 -10.63
CA ASN A 932 -57.28 12.63 -10.26
C ASN A 932 -58.28 13.78 -10.09
N ILE A 933 -59.35 13.80 -10.87
CA ILE A 933 -60.34 14.89 -10.88
C ILE A 933 -61.71 14.32 -10.55
N VAL A 934 -62.33 14.84 -9.48
CA VAL A 934 -63.74 14.59 -9.18
C VAL A 934 -64.56 15.74 -9.76
N ARG A 935 -65.59 15.43 -10.55
CA ARG A 935 -66.59 16.37 -11.05
C ARG A 935 -67.92 16.08 -10.33
N GLU A 936 -68.33 16.98 -9.44
CA GLU A 936 -69.48 16.82 -8.51
C GLU A 936 -70.33 18.10 -8.33
#